data_AF-A0A7Y4ZMB8-F1
#
_entry.id   AF-A0A7Y4ZMB8-F1
#
_cell.length_a   1.000
_cell.length_b   1.000
_cell.length_c   1.000
_cell.angle_alpha   90.00
_cell.angle_beta   90.00
_cell.angle_gamma   90.00
#
_symmetry.space_group_name_H-M   'P 1'
#
loop_
_entity.id
_entity.type
_entity.pdbx_description
1 polymer ?
#
loop_
_entity_poly.entity_id
_entity_poly.type
_entity_poly.pdbx_seq_one_letter_code
_entity_poly.pdbx_strand_id
1 'polypeptide(L)'
;MRSFVVLLCGLSLAGVVGLACGGNDESTFKPPGSSGSSGAGSSSGFGGEGDGGPGSLVPIDDLFFDPPSATVTVLNGVTQKVTYALKAKRPDGVIIDAPGINVQFDRPDIATLKAGQPVELTTKNEYAGTGNLRAVYNGKTASATLTVILKVEEIGAGVSPAAVAGLKATGLPADPSVTSILYPYDKTVFPLGLASPLYMWAAPKAGDVYRLHLEESNYAYDGFFTVATPAQLRVPQNVWDRITASNKAEPLKVSLSRWDTAASKAYASANQEYTISPASLRGAIYYWTTSGTGHLARIRPGTGTAPEILNGGKCMGCHGVSADGSTLVAVEEDRPSTDEPTSSTRAWVSYDLPGATVRKVSSAFGGNVAVNPNGKFVVYGNQKLKLADTATGTLVASSGLATVQTNGTYPDFAKMMTPAFSPDGKKLAAVSGEAPGSYWYHNLRNGHLVVMDFNETTKTFSGGTALAAASAFPANQRALSYPSFAPDSAHVAFHVGDYPTGCDDQGCDDAAKQIGSVWLQKTTGAAPIALAKMNDSSALVADRNLTLEPTFNPVERGGYFWVVVTSMRDWGNKLTGVANNGKKRLWVAAIDKNVGTVDPSHPAFYLEGQEDNTTNMRGFWALASCLPTPKTPGGGGGTCSAGFECCSGFCDKGVCIDPGVIACQPVGGSCAVDADCCNGDVVKCDRGICRVPPPK
;
A
#
# COMPACT_ATOMS: atom_id res chain seq x y z
N MET A 1 -45.17 -20.97 16.39
CA MET A 1 -45.99 -19.75 16.26
C MET A 1 -45.02 -18.58 16.41
N ARG A 2 -44.76 -17.70 15.46
CA ARG A 2 -45.53 -17.21 14.30
C ARG A 2 -44.66 -17.23 13.04
N SER A 3 -45.30 -17.61 11.95
CA SER A 3 -44.77 -17.71 10.59
C SER A 3 -44.64 -16.34 9.95
N PHE A 4 -43.67 -16.16 9.05
CA PHE A 4 -43.76 -15.18 7.98
C PHE A 4 -43.55 -15.85 6.63
N VAL A 5 -44.43 -15.44 5.71
CA VAL A 5 -44.84 -16.11 4.48
C VAL A 5 -43.91 -15.73 3.33
N VAL A 6 -43.55 -16.75 2.56
CA VAL A 6 -42.87 -16.69 1.27
C VAL A 6 -43.81 -16.10 0.22
N LEU A 7 -43.34 -15.10 -0.55
CA LEU A 7 -44.01 -14.66 -1.78
C LEU A 7 -43.12 -15.00 -2.98
N LEU A 8 -43.53 -16.04 -3.71
CA LEU A 8 -43.05 -16.38 -5.05
C LEU A 8 -43.57 -15.32 -6.04
N CYS A 9 -42.69 -14.80 -6.89
CA CYS A 9 -43.10 -14.21 -8.16
C CYS A 9 -42.23 -14.82 -9.27
N GLY A 10 -42.82 -15.73 -10.03
CA GLY A 10 -42.20 -16.31 -11.21
C GLY A 10 -42.43 -15.42 -12.42
N LEU A 11 -41.37 -15.17 -13.19
CA LEU A 11 -41.48 -14.77 -14.59
C LEU A 11 -40.55 -15.67 -15.41
N SER A 12 -41.17 -16.51 -16.22
CA SER A 12 -40.59 -17.24 -17.34
C SER A 12 -40.43 -16.30 -18.52
N LEU A 13 -39.26 -16.30 -19.18
CA LEU A 13 -39.19 -16.04 -20.62
C LEU A 13 -37.96 -16.70 -21.26
N ALA A 14 -38.18 -17.11 -22.51
CA ALA A 14 -37.43 -18.03 -23.34
C ALA A 14 -36.02 -17.54 -23.72
N GLY A 15 -35.18 -18.52 -24.05
CA GLY A 15 -33.77 -18.32 -24.37
C GLY A 15 -33.48 -17.82 -25.79
N VAL A 16 -32.21 -17.47 -25.97
CA VAL A 16 -31.54 -17.36 -27.26
C VAL A 16 -30.16 -17.97 -27.09
N VAL A 17 -29.90 -19.01 -27.88
CA VAL A 17 -28.58 -19.62 -28.09
C VAL A 17 -27.79 -18.69 -29.00
N GLY A 18 -26.62 -18.26 -28.56
CA GLY A 18 -25.63 -17.56 -29.37
C GLY A 18 -24.24 -18.05 -29.01
N LEU A 19 -23.69 -18.94 -29.85
CA LEU A 19 -22.27 -19.26 -29.85
C LEU A 19 -21.47 -18.00 -30.20
N ALA A 20 -20.44 -17.68 -29.40
CA ALA A 20 -19.28 -16.93 -29.86
C ALA A 20 -18.03 -17.51 -29.18
N CYS A 21 -17.18 -18.10 -30.00
CA CYS A 21 -15.87 -18.61 -29.67
C CYS A 21 -14.86 -17.46 -29.44
N GLY A 22 -13.96 -17.66 -28.46
CA GLY A 22 -12.52 -17.48 -28.65
C GLY A 22 -11.95 -16.06 -28.72
N GLY A 23 -11.21 -15.70 -27.66
CA GLY A 23 -10.24 -14.61 -27.67
C GLY A 23 -9.48 -14.57 -26.34
N ASN A 24 -8.35 -15.26 -26.26
CA ASN A 24 -7.48 -15.29 -25.08
C ASN A 24 -6.74 -13.95 -24.96
N ASP A 25 -7.17 -13.07 -24.07
CA ASP A 25 -6.36 -11.92 -23.67
C ASP A 25 -5.42 -12.32 -22.52
N GLU A 26 -4.29 -12.93 -22.89
CA GLU A 26 -3.11 -12.97 -22.03
C GLU A 26 -2.63 -11.55 -21.76
N SER A 27 -2.92 -11.03 -20.57
CA SER A 27 -2.36 -9.76 -20.09
C SER A 27 -0.87 -9.94 -19.79
N THR A 28 -0.01 -9.82 -20.80
CA THR A 28 1.43 -9.73 -20.64
C THR A 28 1.85 -8.25 -20.60
N PHE A 29 2.22 -7.78 -19.40
CA PHE A 29 2.85 -6.47 -19.22
C PHE A 29 4.29 -6.52 -19.77
N LYS A 30 4.55 -5.87 -20.91
CA LYS A 30 5.91 -5.59 -21.40
C LYS A 30 6.40 -4.23 -20.89
N PRO A 31 7.59 -4.12 -20.29
CA PRO A 31 8.19 -2.82 -19.96
C PRO A 31 8.72 -2.14 -21.24
N PRO A 32 8.59 -0.81 -21.40
CA PRO A 32 9.18 -0.11 -22.54
C PRO A 32 10.71 -0.02 -22.39
N GLY A 33 11.41 -0.59 -23.36
CA GLY A 33 12.86 -0.49 -23.50
C GLY A 33 13.27 0.88 -24.04
N SER A 34 14.38 1.39 -23.50
CA SER A 34 15.06 2.60 -23.95
C SER A 34 15.67 2.42 -25.34
N SER A 35 15.42 3.37 -26.24
CA SER A 35 16.40 3.72 -27.26
C SER A 35 16.32 5.22 -27.54
N GLY A 36 17.44 5.91 -27.34
CA GLY A 36 17.63 7.27 -27.79
C GLY A 36 18.06 7.28 -29.25
N SER A 37 17.61 8.31 -29.99
CA SER A 37 18.42 8.91 -31.05
C SER A 37 17.95 10.34 -31.26
N SER A 38 18.91 11.24 -31.17
CA SER A 38 18.91 12.60 -31.71
C SER A 38 18.58 12.63 -33.20
N GLY A 39 17.82 13.64 -33.61
CA GLY A 39 17.57 13.97 -35.01
C GLY A 39 16.82 15.30 -35.13
N ALA A 40 17.59 16.39 -35.29
CA ALA A 40 17.06 17.70 -35.62
C ALA A 40 16.52 17.73 -37.06
N GLY A 41 15.48 18.53 -37.30
CA GLY A 41 15.11 19.04 -38.61
C GLY A 41 13.85 18.44 -39.24
N SER A 42 12.71 19.12 -39.10
CA SER A 42 11.96 19.55 -40.29
C SER A 42 10.99 20.67 -39.92
N SER A 43 11.27 21.84 -40.49
CA SER A 43 10.34 22.93 -40.66
C SER A 43 9.18 22.48 -41.55
N SER A 44 7.96 22.44 -41.02
CA SER A 44 6.76 22.55 -41.84
C SER A 44 6.20 23.95 -41.62
N GLY A 45 6.48 24.82 -42.58
CA GLY A 45 5.88 26.15 -42.65
C GLY A 45 4.38 26.01 -42.85
N PHE A 46 3.62 26.77 -42.07
CA PHE A 46 2.22 27.05 -42.35
C PHE A 46 2.08 28.54 -42.56
N GLY A 47 2.17 28.94 -43.83
CA GLY A 47 1.69 30.22 -44.31
C GLY A 47 0.17 30.16 -44.51
N GLY A 48 -0.49 31.26 -44.20
CA GLY A 48 -1.92 31.47 -44.41
C GLY A 48 -2.33 32.83 -43.87
N GLU A 49 -2.02 33.89 -44.62
CA GLU A 49 -2.70 35.19 -44.54
C GLU A 49 -4.15 35.05 -45.03
N GLY A 50 -5.09 35.78 -44.42
CA GLY A 50 -6.42 36.01 -45.02
C GLY A 50 -7.59 36.19 -44.05
N ASP A 51 -7.85 37.46 -43.72
CA ASP A 51 -9.15 38.14 -43.59
C ASP A 51 -10.14 37.83 -42.45
N GLY A 52 -10.38 38.89 -41.66
CA GLY A 52 -11.29 38.94 -40.53
C GLY A 52 -12.77 39.07 -40.89
N GLY A 53 -13.56 38.29 -40.16
CA GLY A 53 -15.02 38.31 -40.00
C GLY A 53 -15.35 37.41 -38.79
N PRO A 54 -16.52 37.53 -38.14
CA PRO A 54 -16.66 37.51 -36.66
C PRO A 54 -16.46 36.16 -35.94
N GLY A 55 -15.86 35.16 -36.60
CA GLY A 55 -15.48 33.87 -36.02
C GLY A 55 -14.00 33.49 -36.16
N SER A 56 -13.13 34.34 -36.72
CA SER A 56 -11.70 34.00 -36.84
C SER A 56 -10.95 34.17 -35.52
N LEU A 57 -10.19 33.15 -35.11
CA LEU A 57 -9.24 33.27 -33.99
C LEU A 57 -8.20 34.35 -34.33
N VAL A 58 -7.85 35.18 -33.34
CA VAL A 58 -6.86 36.26 -33.52
C VAL A 58 -5.47 35.62 -33.59
N PRO A 59 -4.65 35.92 -34.62
CA PRO A 59 -3.24 35.48 -34.66
C PRO A 59 -2.47 36.02 -33.46
N ILE A 60 -1.76 35.13 -32.77
CA ILE A 60 -1.01 35.45 -31.56
C ILE A 60 0.38 34.81 -31.59
N ASP A 61 1.37 35.54 -31.09
CA ASP A 61 2.72 35.03 -30.90
C ASP A 61 2.83 34.24 -29.61
N ASP A 62 2.16 34.74 -28.55
CA ASP A 62 2.27 34.23 -27.19
C ASP A 62 0.93 34.28 -26.44
N LEU A 63 0.78 33.38 -25.47
CA LEU A 63 -0.40 33.23 -24.61
C LEU A 63 0.07 32.99 -23.18
N PHE A 64 -0.39 33.80 -22.22
CA PHE A 64 0.04 33.71 -20.82
C PHE A 64 -1.06 34.15 -19.86
N PHE A 65 -0.95 33.75 -18.60
CA PHE A 65 -1.83 34.19 -17.53
C PHE A 65 -1.20 35.32 -16.71
N ASP A 66 -2.02 36.25 -16.24
CA ASP A 66 -1.66 37.30 -15.30
C ASP A 66 -2.60 37.26 -14.07
N PRO A 67 -2.09 36.92 -12.87
CA PRO A 67 -0.69 36.58 -12.57
C PRO A 67 -0.29 35.18 -13.09
N PRO A 68 1.01 34.88 -13.29
CA PRO A 68 1.47 33.54 -13.69
C PRO A 68 1.42 32.52 -12.55
N SER A 69 1.32 32.99 -11.30
CA SER A 69 1.22 32.15 -10.10
C SER A 69 0.49 32.88 -8.98
N ALA A 70 -0.23 32.15 -8.14
CA ALA A 70 -0.80 32.68 -6.90
C ALA A 70 -0.69 31.66 -5.76
N THR A 71 -0.59 32.17 -4.53
CA THR A 71 -0.64 31.37 -3.30
C THR A 71 -1.73 31.90 -2.39
N VAL A 72 -2.59 31.03 -1.89
CA VAL A 72 -3.66 31.38 -0.94
C VAL A 72 -3.58 30.50 0.29
N THR A 73 -3.87 31.08 1.46
CA THR A 73 -4.03 30.32 2.71
C THR A 73 -5.51 30.25 3.07
N VAL A 74 -6.02 29.03 3.20
CA VAL A 74 -7.35 28.72 3.69
C VAL A 74 -7.22 28.42 5.19
N LEU A 75 -7.76 29.32 6.02
CA LEU A 75 -7.82 29.15 7.47
C LEU A 75 -9.17 28.54 7.85
N ASN A 76 -9.16 27.40 8.53
CA ASN A 76 -10.36 26.78 9.11
C ASN A 76 -11.55 26.66 8.12
N GLY A 77 -11.27 26.32 6.87
CA GLY A 77 -12.29 26.12 5.84
C GLY A 77 -12.90 27.40 5.27
N VAL A 78 -12.27 28.57 5.47
CA VAL A 78 -12.71 29.81 4.79
C VAL A 78 -12.22 29.81 3.35
N THR A 79 -13.15 29.53 2.42
CA THR A 79 -12.89 29.50 0.98
C THR A 79 -12.28 30.80 0.48
N GLN A 80 -11.28 30.67 -0.40
CA GLN A 80 -10.61 31.77 -1.08
C GLN A 80 -10.91 31.73 -2.58
N LYS A 81 -10.84 32.91 -3.21
CA LYS A 81 -10.99 33.07 -4.66
C LYS A 81 -9.75 33.69 -5.25
N VAL A 82 -9.29 33.15 -6.37
CA VAL A 82 -8.18 33.68 -7.16
C VAL A 82 -8.62 33.86 -8.59
N THR A 83 -8.27 34.99 -9.19
CA THR A 83 -8.60 35.30 -10.57
C THR A 83 -7.35 35.39 -11.44
N TYR A 84 -7.40 34.82 -12.63
CA TYR A 84 -6.33 34.82 -13.62
C TYR A 84 -6.85 35.43 -14.92
N ALA A 85 -6.28 36.53 -15.39
CA ALA A 85 -6.57 37.05 -16.71
C ALA A 85 -5.74 36.28 -17.75
N LEU A 86 -6.38 35.68 -18.75
CA LEU A 86 -5.66 35.04 -19.86
C LEU A 86 -5.38 36.08 -20.93
N LYS A 87 -4.12 36.43 -21.10
CA LYS A 87 -3.61 37.44 -22.01
C LYS A 87 -3.00 36.81 -23.25
N ALA A 88 -3.16 37.46 -24.40
CA ALA A 88 -2.51 37.08 -25.64
C ALA A 88 -1.69 38.24 -26.19
N LYS A 89 -0.47 37.95 -26.63
CA LYS A 89 0.39 38.92 -27.32
C LYS A 89 0.30 38.70 -28.82
N ARG A 90 -0.13 39.73 -29.53
CA ARG A 90 -0.21 39.73 -31.00
C ARG A 90 1.17 39.97 -31.65
N PRO A 91 1.33 39.66 -32.95
CA PRO A 91 2.55 39.97 -33.71
C PRO A 91 2.97 41.45 -33.70
N ASP A 92 2.02 42.37 -33.54
CA ASP A 92 2.27 43.80 -33.39
C ASP A 92 2.75 44.21 -31.98
N GLY A 93 2.93 43.24 -31.08
CA GLY A 93 3.35 43.44 -29.71
C GLY A 93 2.24 43.85 -28.73
N VAL A 94 1.01 44.09 -29.20
CA VAL A 94 -0.11 44.49 -28.35
C VAL A 94 -0.62 43.31 -27.54
N ILE A 95 -0.87 43.55 -26.25
CA ILE A 95 -1.44 42.57 -25.31
C ILE A 95 -2.95 42.80 -25.21
N ILE A 96 -3.73 41.74 -25.43
CA ILE A 96 -5.19 41.73 -25.32
C ILE A 96 -5.66 40.61 -24.38
N ASP A 97 -6.90 40.67 -23.90
CA ASP A 97 -7.56 39.52 -23.28
C ASP A 97 -7.92 38.49 -24.37
N ALA A 98 -7.61 37.22 -24.13
CA ALA A 98 -7.91 36.15 -25.09
C ALA A 98 -9.44 35.86 -25.11
N PRO A 99 -10.12 35.93 -26.26
CA PRO A 99 -11.57 35.68 -26.34
C PRO A 99 -11.87 34.18 -26.36
N GLY A 100 -12.82 33.71 -25.54
CA GLY A 100 -13.23 32.30 -25.48
C GLY A 100 -12.20 31.41 -24.79
N ILE A 101 -12.58 30.76 -23.70
CA ILE A 101 -11.61 30.15 -22.78
C ILE A 101 -11.86 28.65 -22.64
N ASN A 102 -10.96 27.88 -23.24
CA ASN A 102 -10.81 26.47 -22.92
C ASN A 102 -9.72 26.38 -21.88
N VAL A 103 -10.17 26.37 -20.62
CA VAL A 103 -9.32 26.23 -19.45
C VAL A 103 -9.58 24.92 -18.76
N GLN A 104 -8.52 24.36 -18.22
CA GLN A 104 -8.59 23.23 -17.32
C GLN A 104 -7.65 23.45 -16.14
N PHE A 105 -8.11 22.97 -15.01
CA PHE A 105 -7.30 22.88 -13.81
C PHE A 105 -7.06 21.40 -13.52
N ASP A 106 -5.79 21.02 -13.37
CA ASP A 106 -5.39 19.62 -13.19
C ASP A 106 -5.59 19.11 -11.75
N ARG A 107 -5.93 20.00 -10.80
CA ARG A 107 -6.24 19.67 -9.41
C ARG A 107 -7.65 20.08 -9.00
N PRO A 108 -8.71 19.51 -9.64
CA PRO A 108 -10.08 19.83 -9.28
C PRO A 108 -10.40 19.50 -7.81
N ASP A 109 -9.59 18.69 -7.14
CA ASP A 109 -9.64 18.37 -5.72
C ASP A 109 -9.25 19.55 -4.80
N ILE A 110 -8.42 20.51 -5.25
CA ILE A 110 -8.03 21.69 -4.42
C ILE A 110 -8.84 22.95 -4.75
N ALA A 111 -9.30 23.11 -6.00
CA ALA A 111 -10.11 24.26 -6.40
C ALA A 111 -11.10 23.92 -7.52
N THR A 112 -12.25 24.61 -7.50
CA THR A 112 -13.24 24.58 -8.58
C THR A 112 -12.92 25.69 -9.57
N LEU A 113 -12.88 25.32 -10.84
CA LEU A 113 -12.70 26.23 -11.97
C LEU A 113 -14.05 26.79 -12.44
N LYS A 114 -14.13 28.11 -12.53
CA LYS A 114 -15.17 28.82 -13.26
C LYS A 114 -14.51 29.52 -14.46
N ALA A 115 -14.79 29.01 -15.65
CA ALA A 115 -14.35 29.64 -16.89
C ALA A 115 -14.99 31.03 -17.04
N GLY A 116 -14.20 32.00 -17.51
CA GLY A 116 -14.58 33.40 -17.68
C GLY A 116 -13.32 34.27 -17.85
N GLN A 117 -13.45 35.51 -18.34
CA GLN A 117 -12.35 36.48 -18.30
C GLN A 117 -12.66 37.52 -17.22
N PRO A 118 -11.96 37.52 -16.06
CA PRO A 118 -10.88 36.61 -15.69
C PRO A 118 -11.37 35.22 -15.26
N VAL A 119 -10.49 34.23 -15.34
CA VAL A 119 -10.74 32.85 -14.92
C VAL A 119 -10.71 32.79 -13.40
N GLU A 120 -11.74 32.24 -12.77
CA GLU A 120 -11.85 32.17 -11.31
C GLU A 120 -11.58 30.74 -10.82
N LEU A 121 -10.64 30.59 -9.89
CA LEU A 121 -10.43 29.37 -9.10
C LEU A 121 -10.91 29.61 -7.67
N THR A 122 -11.84 28.79 -7.21
CA THR A 122 -12.41 28.84 -5.84
C THR A 122 -11.96 27.62 -5.03
N THR A 123 -11.32 27.80 -3.87
CA THR A 123 -10.79 26.68 -3.08
C THR A 123 -11.89 25.79 -2.49
N LYS A 124 -11.66 24.46 -2.47
CA LYS A 124 -12.62 23.47 -1.92
C LYS A 124 -12.42 23.14 -0.44
N ASN A 125 -11.32 23.59 0.17
CA ASN A 125 -10.97 23.34 1.58
C ASN A 125 -10.86 21.85 1.95
N GLU A 126 -10.62 21.01 0.93
CA GLU A 126 -10.46 19.57 1.06
C GLU A 126 -8.99 19.23 1.08
N TYR A 127 -8.26 19.53 0.01
CA TYR A 127 -6.83 19.21 -0.12
C TYR A 127 -6.00 20.47 -0.35
N ALA A 128 -4.71 20.37 -0.03
CA ALA A 128 -3.72 21.39 -0.26
C ALA A 128 -2.78 21.02 -1.41
N GLY A 129 -1.94 21.97 -1.79
CA GLY A 129 -0.89 21.78 -2.78
C GLY A 129 -1.01 22.72 -3.96
N THR A 130 -0.28 22.39 -5.02
CA THR A 130 -0.19 23.21 -6.23
C THR A 130 -0.84 22.50 -7.40
N GLY A 131 -1.73 23.20 -8.10
CA GLY A 131 -2.29 22.79 -9.39
C GLY A 131 -1.88 23.74 -10.51
N ASN A 132 -1.89 23.24 -11.73
CA ASN A 132 -1.66 24.00 -12.94
C ASN A 132 -3.00 24.34 -13.62
N LEU A 133 -3.23 25.63 -13.80
CA LEU A 133 -4.24 26.16 -14.69
C LEU A 133 -3.67 26.21 -16.10
N ARG A 134 -4.27 25.47 -17.02
CA ARG A 134 -3.86 25.42 -18.43
C ARG A 134 -4.94 26.04 -19.29
N ALA A 135 -4.52 26.78 -20.31
CA ALA A 135 -5.41 27.25 -21.36
C ALA A 135 -4.87 26.88 -22.73
N VAL A 136 -5.78 26.68 -23.67
CA VAL A 136 -5.48 26.57 -25.10
C VAL A 136 -6.24 27.66 -25.84
N TYR A 137 -5.52 28.43 -26.65
CA TYR A 137 -6.12 29.41 -27.57
C TYR A 137 -5.26 29.50 -28.83
N ASN A 138 -5.90 29.36 -30.00
CA ASN A 138 -5.24 29.46 -31.31
C ASN A 138 -3.95 28.62 -31.46
N GLY A 139 -3.99 27.36 -31.01
CA GLY A 139 -2.84 26.45 -31.06
C GLY A 139 -1.70 26.76 -30.08
N LYS A 140 -1.79 27.85 -29.31
CA LYS A 140 -0.87 28.19 -28.22
C LYS A 140 -1.43 27.72 -26.89
N THR A 141 -0.53 27.41 -25.96
CA THR A 141 -0.86 26.99 -24.60
C THR A 141 -0.31 27.98 -23.60
N ALA A 142 -1.09 28.30 -22.56
CA ALA A 142 -0.63 29.04 -21.39
C ALA A 142 -0.74 28.17 -20.15
N SER A 143 0.13 28.42 -19.18
CA SER A 143 0.06 27.80 -17.85
C SER A 143 0.22 28.84 -16.76
N ALA A 144 -0.56 28.72 -15.70
CA ALA A 144 -0.38 29.39 -14.42
C ALA A 144 -0.47 28.38 -13.28
N THR A 145 0.01 28.75 -12.10
CA THR A 145 -0.09 27.90 -10.90
C THR A 145 -0.96 28.53 -9.82
N LEU A 146 -1.71 27.67 -9.12
CA LEU A 146 -2.37 27.99 -7.86
C LEU A 146 -1.81 27.08 -6.78
N THR A 147 -1.21 27.67 -5.74
CA THR A 147 -0.83 26.96 -4.51
C THR A 147 -1.85 27.27 -3.41
N VAL A 148 -2.50 26.22 -2.90
CA VAL A 148 -3.43 26.29 -1.78
C VAL A 148 -2.71 25.76 -0.54
N ILE A 149 -2.62 26.58 0.49
CA ILE A 149 -2.12 26.21 1.82
C ILE A 149 -3.33 26.06 2.75
N LEU A 150 -3.47 24.90 3.41
CA LEU A 150 -4.50 24.68 4.42
C LEU A 150 -3.92 24.83 5.82
N LYS A 151 -4.60 25.60 6.68
CA LYS A 151 -4.35 25.59 8.12
C LYS A 151 -5.65 25.25 8.84
N VAL A 152 -5.64 24.12 9.53
CA VAL A 152 -6.81 23.58 10.23
C VAL A 152 -6.54 23.61 11.73
N GLU A 153 -7.48 24.16 12.47
CA GLU A 153 -7.43 24.23 13.92
C GLU A 153 -8.65 23.53 14.52
N GLU A 154 -8.39 22.67 15.50
CA GLU A 154 -9.40 21.99 16.28
C GLU A 154 -9.15 22.24 17.78
N ILE A 155 -10.17 22.78 18.45
CA ILE A 155 -10.15 23.01 19.89
C ILE A 155 -11.14 22.04 20.52
N GLY A 156 -10.61 21.04 21.22
CA GLY A 156 -11.37 20.05 21.95
C GLY A 156 -12.18 20.67 23.10
N ALA A 157 -13.24 19.97 23.50
CA ALA A 157 -14.12 20.42 24.56
C ALA A 157 -13.36 20.67 25.88
N GLY A 158 -13.69 21.77 26.56
CA GLY A 158 -13.10 22.13 27.85
C GLY A 158 -11.69 22.74 27.77
N VAL A 159 -11.12 22.91 26.58
CA VAL A 159 -9.83 23.59 26.41
C VAL A 159 -10.00 25.11 26.52
N SER A 160 -9.21 25.74 27.41
CA SER A 160 -9.28 27.18 27.63
C SER A 160 -8.50 27.98 26.57
N PRO A 161 -8.93 29.22 26.24
CA PRO A 161 -8.16 30.09 25.34
C PRO A 161 -6.73 30.38 25.82
N ALA A 162 -6.51 30.43 27.13
CA ALA A 162 -5.18 30.62 27.71
C ALA A 162 -4.25 29.43 27.41
N ALA A 163 -4.76 28.20 27.50
CA ALA A 163 -3.99 27.01 27.15
C ALA A 163 -3.63 27.00 25.65
N VAL A 164 -4.58 27.33 24.77
CA VAL A 164 -4.33 27.45 23.32
C VAL A 164 -3.26 28.49 23.02
N ALA A 165 -3.39 29.70 23.59
CA ALA A 165 -2.42 30.77 23.40
C ALA A 165 -1.03 30.39 23.93
N GLY A 166 -0.96 29.77 25.11
CA GLY A 166 0.28 29.30 25.71
C GLY A 166 0.97 28.22 24.87
N LEU A 167 0.22 27.25 24.37
CA LEU A 167 0.73 26.15 23.52
C LEU A 167 1.14 26.60 22.11
N LYS A 168 0.66 27.75 21.64
CA LYS A 168 1.08 28.38 20.38
C LYS A 168 2.30 29.29 20.52
N ALA A 169 2.72 29.60 21.74
CA ALA A 169 3.88 30.45 21.96
C ALA A 169 5.16 29.80 21.40
N THR A 170 6.04 30.62 20.83
CA THR A 170 7.35 30.18 20.36
C THR A 170 8.33 30.06 21.53
N GLY A 171 9.29 29.14 21.44
CA GLY A 171 10.36 29.02 22.45
C GLY A 171 9.89 28.42 23.78
N LEU A 172 8.96 27.47 23.74
CA LEU A 172 8.51 26.74 24.93
C LEU A 172 9.70 26.03 25.61
N PRO A 173 9.78 26.04 26.95
CA PRO A 173 10.76 25.24 27.66
C PRO A 173 10.50 23.74 27.43
N ALA A 174 11.56 22.93 27.50
CA ALA A 174 11.43 21.48 27.43
C ALA A 174 10.54 20.94 28.56
N ASP A 175 9.66 19.99 28.23
CA ASP A 175 8.77 19.33 29.18
C ASP A 175 9.58 18.38 30.08
N PRO A 176 9.55 18.54 31.41
CA PRO A 176 10.27 17.64 32.31
C PRO A 176 9.59 16.26 32.44
N SER A 177 8.34 16.11 31.98
CA SER A 177 7.53 14.91 32.23
C SER A 177 7.19 14.12 30.97
N VAL A 178 6.98 14.79 29.84
CA VAL A 178 6.66 14.13 28.55
C VAL A 178 7.80 14.38 27.58
N THR A 179 8.67 13.38 27.39
CA THR A 179 9.86 13.51 26.54
C THR A 179 9.80 12.72 25.25
N SER A 180 8.75 11.93 25.05
CA SER A 180 8.58 11.09 23.85
C SER A 180 7.11 10.79 23.55
N ILE A 181 6.83 10.57 22.26
CA ILE A 181 5.64 9.85 21.79
C ILE A 181 6.02 8.36 21.78
N LEU A 182 5.20 7.53 22.45
CA LEU A 182 5.41 6.08 22.54
C LEU A 182 5.05 5.37 21.23
N TYR A 183 4.01 5.86 20.56
CA TYR A 183 3.55 5.37 19.27
C TYR A 183 2.73 6.49 18.56
N PRO A 184 2.79 6.63 17.22
CA PRO A 184 3.68 5.94 16.29
C PRO A 184 5.17 6.15 16.55
N TYR A 185 6.01 5.30 15.97
CA TYR A 185 7.46 5.46 16.08
C TYR A 185 7.95 6.56 15.14
N ASP A 186 8.99 7.29 15.55
CA ASP A 186 9.63 8.30 14.69
C ASP A 186 10.14 7.66 13.40
N LYS A 187 10.13 8.39 12.28
CA LYS A 187 10.55 7.90 10.94
C LYS A 187 9.69 6.78 10.34
N THR A 188 8.52 6.50 10.89
CA THR A 188 7.55 5.59 10.25
C THR A 188 7.17 6.11 8.85
N VAL A 189 7.08 5.19 7.88
CA VAL A 189 6.55 5.48 6.54
C VAL A 189 5.08 5.07 6.51
N PHE A 190 4.19 6.02 6.28
CA PHE A 190 2.75 5.77 6.17
C PHE A 190 2.30 5.77 4.69
N PRO A 191 1.61 4.71 4.23
CA PRO A 191 0.92 4.71 2.95
C PRO A 191 -0.42 5.45 3.04
N LEU A 192 -0.95 5.85 1.89
CA LEU A 192 -2.26 6.51 1.80
C LEU A 192 -3.41 5.56 2.17
N GLY A 193 -4.47 6.13 2.73
CA GLY A 193 -5.75 5.46 2.97
C GLY A 193 -5.82 4.61 4.25
N LEU A 194 -4.81 4.68 5.12
CA LEU A 194 -4.85 4.07 6.45
C LEU A 194 -5.71 4.87 7.43
N ALA A 195 -6.18 4.20 8.48
CA ALA A 195 -6.69 4.88 9.66
C ALA A 195 -5.66 5.90 10.19
N SER A 196 -6.13 7.09 10.61
CA SER A 196 -5.29 8.10 11.28
C SER A 196 -4.58 7.44 12.44
N PRO A 197 -3.25 7.53 12.59
CA PRO A 197 -2.53 6.85 13.65
C PRO A 197 -3.04 7.20 15.05
N LEU A 198 -2.94 6.24 15.97
CA LEU A 198 -3.24 6.45 17.39
C LEU A 198 -1.99 6.98 18.08
N TYR A 199 -1.93 8.29 18.32
CA TYR A 199 -0.84 8.91 19.06
C TYR A 199 -0.95 8.58 20.54
N MET A 200 0.14 8.11 21.13
CA MET A 200 0.21 7.63 22.50
C MET A 200 1.42 8.18 23.23
N TRP A 201 1.24 8.62 24.47
CA TRP A 201 2.34 9.07 25.33
C TRP A 201 2.02 8.84 26.81
N ALA A 202 3.04 8.96 27.65
CA ALA A 202 2.89 8.88 29.10
C ALA A 202 2.46 10.24 29.66
N ALA A 203 1.15 10.53 29.65
CA ALA A 203 0.63 11.76 30.25
C ALA A 203 0.81 11.75 31.78
N PRO A 204 1.48 12.76 32.38
CA PRO A 204 1.75 12.80 33.81
C PRO A 204 0.48 13.01 34.65
N LYS A 205 -0.54 13.66 34.07
CA LYS A 205 -1.76 14.02 34.78
C LYS A 205 -2.96 14.08 33.83
N ALA A 206 -4.10 13.61 34.31
CA ALA A 206 -5.39 13.80 33.63
C ALA A 206 -5.82 15.28 33.69
N GLY A 207 -6.38 15.78 32.59
CA GLY A 207 -6.86 17.18 32.49
C GLY A 207 -5.79 18.20 32.11
N ASP A 208 -4.54 17.80 31.92
CA ASP A 208 -3.58 18.60 31.14
C ASP A 208 -4.06 18.71 29.69
N VAL A 209 -3.76 19.84 29.06
CA VAL A 209 -4.11 20.08 27.65
C VAL A 209 -2.88 19.83 26.78
N TYR A 210 -3.07 19.18 25.64
CA TYR A 210 -2.01 18.87 24.70
C TYR A 210 -2.29 19.52 23.35
N ARG A 211 -1.24 20.03 22.72
CA ARG A 211 -1.26 20.43 21.31
C ARG A 211 -0.54 19.36 20.51
N LEU A 212 -1.26 18.73 19.60
CA LEU A 212 -0.69 17.89 18.55
C LEU A 212 -0.67 18.72 17.26
N HIS A 213 0.52 19.10 16.81
CA HIS A 213 0.72 19.92 15.61
C HIS A 213 1.37 19.08 14.52
N LEU A 214 0.68 18.96 13.38
CA LEU A 214 1.15 18.28 12.17
C LEU A 214 1.43 19.32 11.10
N GLU A 215 2.57 19.25 10.41
CA GLU A 215 2.97 20.25 9.43
C GLU A 215 3.77 19.69 8.26
N GLU A 216 3.42 20.16 7.07
CA GLU A 216 4.13 20.05 5.81
C GLU A 216 4.05 21.39 5.05
N SER A 217 4.61 21.50 3.85
CA SER A 217 4.76 22.79 3.16
C SER A 217 3.42 23.49 2.88
N ASN A 218 2.38 22.72 2.55
CA ASN A 218 1.07 23.26 2.17
C ASN A 218 -0.05 22.92 3.14
N TYR A 219 0.21 22.19 4.22
CA TYR A 219 -0.83 21.79 5.16
C TYR A 219 -0.30 21.83 6.60
N ALA A 220 -1.02 22.52 7.47
CA ALA A 220 -0.81 22.48 8.90
C ALA A 220 -2.11 22.14 9.63
N TYR A 221 -1.99 21.31 10.67
CA TYR A 221 -3.08 20.98 11.57
C TYR A 221 -2.66 21.20 13.02
N ASP A 222 -3.49 21.93 13.75
CA ASP A 222 -3.35 22.23 15.16
C ASP A 222 -4.53 21.64 15.95
N GLY A 223 -4.29 20.56 16.69
CA GLY A 223 -5.29 19.95 17.55
C GLY A 223 -5.01 20.17 19.03
N PHE A 224 -5.94 20.78 19.77
CA PHE A 224 -5.82 21.03 21.21
C PHE A 224 -6.81 20.17 21.99
N PHE A 225 -6.32 19.27 22.85
CA PHE A 225 -7.19 18.29 23.53
C PHE A 225 -6.80 18.10 24.99
N THR A 226 -7.80 17.85 25.83
CA THR A 226 -7.59 17.14 27.09
C THR A 226 -7.58 15.63 26.79
N VAL A 227 -6.77 14.87 27.53
CA VAL A 227 -6.70 13.41 27.38
C VAL A 227 -6.79 12.72 28.74
N ALA A 228 -7.29 11.48 28.73
CA ALA A 228 -7.22 10.59 29.89
C ALA A 228 -5.79 10.05 30.07
N THR A 229 -5.55 9.38 31.20
CA THR A 229 -4.29 8.66 31.48
C THR A 229 -4.53 7.15 31.40
N PRO A 230 -3.77 6.39 30.59
CA PRO A 230 -2.68 6.84 29.72
C PRO A 230 -3.21 7.58 28.47
N ALA A 231 -2.40 8.46 27.89
CA ALA A 231 -2.86 9.31 26.80
C ALA A 231 -2.91 8.56 25.47
N GLN A 232 -4.05 8.69 24.80
CA GLN A 232 -4.33 8.17 23.47
C GLN A 232 -5.16 9.20 22.71
N LEU A 233 -4.74 9.56 21.50
CA LEU A 233 -5.41 10.55 20.66
C LEU A 233 -5.32 10.18 19.19
N ARG A 234 -6.41 10.33 18.43
CA ARG A 234 -6.36 10.34 16.97
C ARG A 234 -6.62 11.74 16.46
N VAL A 235 -5.90 12.11 15.42
CA VAL A 235 -6.33 13.20 14.53
C VAL A 235 -7.62 12.74 13.84
N PRO A 236 -8.60 13.62 13.59
CA PRO A 236 -9.79 13.23 12.83
C PRO A 236 -9.40 12.58 11.50
N GLN A 237 -10.08 11.48 11.14
CA GLN A 237 -9.74 10.71 9.95
C GLN A 237 -9.70 11.57 8.68
N ASN A 238 -10.68 12.46 8.52
CA ASN A 238 -10.73 13.37 7.38
C ASN A 238 -9.53 14.33 7.34
N VAL A 239 -9.03 14.80 8.48
CA VAL A 239 -7.82 15.64 8.53
C VAL A 239 -6.61 14.82 8.13
N TRP A 240 -6.48 13.58 8.64
CA TRP A 240 -5.39 12.67 8.28
C TRP A 240 -5.38 12.33 6.78
N ASP A 241 -6.53 12.00 6.21
CA ASP A 241 -6.66 11.71 4.78
C ASP A 241 -6.25 12.91 3.93
N ARG A 242 -6.63 14.13 4.35
CA ARG A 242 -6.34 15.36 3.62
C ARG A 242 -4.87 15.77 3.70
N ILE A 243 -4.26 15.72 4.88
CA ILE A 243 -2.85 16.07 5.04
C ILE A 243 -1.96 15.06 4.31
N THR A 244 -2.23 13.76 4.44
CA THR A 244 -1.43 12.74 3.74
C THR A 244 -1.60 12.78 2.22
N ALA A 245 -2.81 13.03 1.71
CA ALA A 245 -3.04 13.22 0.27
C ALA A 245 -2.48 14.54 -0.29
N SER A 246 -2.22 15.53 0.57
CA SER A 246 -1.62 16.81 0.19
C SER A 246 -0.08 16.77 0.15
N ASN A 247 0.51 15.73 0.78
CA ASN A 247 1.95 15.56 0.88
C ASN A 247 2.63 15.32 -0.47
N LYS A 248 3.77 16.00 -0.69
CA LYS A 248 4.59 15.85 -1.90
C LYS A 248 5.97 15.24 -1.62
N ALA A 249 6.00 14.16 -0.86
CA ALA A 249 7.20 13.41 -0.44
C ALA A 249 8.15 14.14 0.52
N GLU A 250 7.71 15.28 1.07
CA GLU A 250 8.38 15.95 2.18
C GLU A 250 8.02 15.28 3.52
N PRO A 251 8.91 15.29 4.53
CA PRO A 251 8.58 14.74 5.83
C PRO A 251 7.39 15.47 6.46
N LEU A 252 6.38 14.72 6.89
CA LEU A 252 5.31 15.21 7.75
C LEU A 252 5.87 15.37 9.15
N LYS A 253 5.99 16.61 9.61
CA LYS A 253 6.48 16.92 10.96
C LYS A 253 5.34 16.80 11.95
N VAL A 254 5.61 16.20 13.10
CA VAL A 254 4.68 16.08 14.21
C VAL A 254 5.34 16.63 15.46
N SER A 255 4.64 17.49 16.18
CA SER A 255 5.09 18.00 17.47
C SER A 255 4.00 17.88 18.52
N LEU A 256 4.40 17.49 19.72
CA LEU A 256 3.57 17.40 20.91
C LEU A 256 4.03 18.46 21.89
N SER A 257 3.08 19.24 22.40
CA SER A 257 3.32 20.21 23.48
C SER A 257 2.27 20.02 24.58
N ARG A 258 2.64 20.25 25.83
CA ARG A 258 1.77 20.08 27.01
C ARG A 258 1.57 21.40 27.72
N TRP A 259 0.32 21.66 28.11
CA TRP A 259 -0.07 22.69 29.05
C TRP A 259 -0.34 22.01 30.38
N ASP A 260 0.52 22.30 31.35
CA ASP A 260 0.30 21.91 32.75
C ASP A 260 -0.83 22.77 33.32
N THR A 261 -1.99 22.15 33.51
CA THR A 261 -3.18 22.87 33.96
C THR A 261 -3.02 23.39 35.39
N ALA A 262 -2.22 22.74 36.24
CA ALA A 262 -2.00 23.18 37.61
C ALA A 262 -1.02 24.37 37.68
N ALA A 263 0.07 24.31 36.90
CA ALA A 263 1.07 25.37 36.88
C ALA A 263 0.73 26.52 35.91
N SER A 264 -0.31 26.35 35.07
CA SER A 264 -0.65 27.26 33.97
C SER A 264 0.54 27.57 33.07
N LYS A 265 1.26 26.52 32.66
CA LYS A 265 2.53 26.64 31.92
C LYS A 265 2.58 25.68 30.74
N ALA A 266 3.03 26.19 29.59
CA ALA A 266 3.25 25.43 28.36
C ALA A 266 4.69 24.90 28.27
N TYR A 267 4.84 23.71 27.68
CA TYR A 267 6.09 23.02 27.45
C TYR A 267 6.12 22.38 26.05
N ALA A 268 7.30 22.30 25.45
CA ALA A 268 7.57 21.48 24.28
C ALA A 268 7.93 20.06 24.74
N SER A 269 7.20 19.04 24.26
CA SER A 269 7.30 17.68 24.79
C SER A 269 8.09 16.75 23.86
N ALA A 270 7.63 16.54 22.64
CA ALA A 270 8.25 15.59 21.71
C ALA A 270 8.07 16.01 20.26
N ASN A 271 8.98 15.58 19.39
CA ASN A 271 8.91 15.79 17.94
C ASN A 271 9.14 14.46 17.22
N GLN A 272 8.47 14.29 16.09
CA GLN A 272 8.64 13.17 15.16
C GLN A 272 8.55 13.67 13.72
N GLU A 273 9.11 12.89 12.80
CA GLU A 273 8.98 13.09 11.37
C GLU A 273 8.56 11.78 10.72
N TYR A 274 7.50 11.83 9.92
CA TYR A 274 7.02 10.68 9.16
C TYR A 274 7.22 10.91 7.68
N THR A 275 7.36 9.83 6.92
CA THR A 275 7.31 9.89 5.46
C THR A 275 5.95 9.43 5.00
N ILE A 276 5.32 10.17 4.07
CA ILE A 276 4.08 9.72 3.44
C ILE A 276 4.43 9.12 2.08
N SER A 277 4.15 7.83 1.90
CA SER A 277 4.29 7.17 0.62
C SER A 277 3.12 7.57 -0.28
N PRO A 278 3.35 7.98 -1.55
CA PRO A 278 2.30 8.44 -2.46
C PRO A 278 1.49 7.27 -3.05
N ALA A 279 1.33 6.18 -2.31
CA ALA A 279 0.61 5.00 -2.72
C ALA A 279 -0.16 4.42 -1.52
N SER A 280 -1.32 3.85 -1.81
CA SER A 280 -2.00 2.96 -0.87
C SER A 280 -1.44 1.55 -1.00
N LEU A 281 -1.43 0.86 0.14
CA LEU A 281 -1.12 -0.56 0.25
C LEU A 281 -1.96 -1.40 -0.70
N ARG A 282 -3.27 -1.16 -0.70
CA ARG A 282 -4.28 -1.93 -1.45
C ARG A 282 -4.16 -3.44 -1.17
N GLY A 283 -5.03 -4.27 -1.75
CA GLY A 283 -4.97 -5.70 -1.51
C GLY A 283 -5.59 -6.15 -0.19
N ALA A 284 -5.26 -7.37 0.19
CA ALA A 284 -5.74 -8.02 1.40
C ALA A 284 -4.61 -8.80 2.05
N ILE A 285 -4.65 -8.86 3.38
CA ILE A 285 -3.77 -9.66 4.22
C ILE A 285 -4.61 -10.77 4.82
N TYR A 286 -4.23 -12.01 4.52
CA TYR A 286 -4.84 -13.22 5.05
C TYR A 286 -3.97 -13.72 6.19
N TYR A 287 -4.55 -14.02 7.33
CA TYR A 287 -3.78 -14.42 8.50
C TYR A 287 -4.57 -15.40 9.36
N TRP A 288 -3.88 -16.06 10.28
CA TRP A 288 -4.49 -17.04 11.17
C TRP A 288 -4.51 -16.56 12.62
N THR A 289 -5.58 -16.90 13.32
CA THR A 289 -5.77 -16.65 14.75
C THR A 289 -5.67 -17.93 15.57
N THR A 290 -5.01 -17.90 16.74
CA THR A 290 -4.72 -19.14 17.51
C THR A 290 -5.54 -19.32 18.78
N SER A 291 -6.26 -18.31 19.28
CA SER A 291 -7.07 -18.47 20.49
C SER A 291 -8.47 -19.03 20.21
N GLY A 292 -9.04 -19.76 21.17
CA GLY A 292 -10.33 -20.45 20.99
C GLY A 292 -10.21 -21.67 20.07
N THR A 293 -11.04 -21.75 19.03
CA THR A 293 -10.91 -22.76 17.95
C THR A 293 -9.98 -22.33 16.82
N GLY A 294 -9.53 -21.06 16.84
CA GLY A 294 -8.73 -20.42 15.80
C GLY A 294 -9.45 -20.30 14.45
N HIS A 295 -9.14 -19.28 13.67
CA HIS A 295 -9.76 -19.10 12.36
C HIS A 295 -8.84 -18.37 11.37
N LEU A 296 -9.10 -18.57 10.08
CA LEU A 296 -8.48 -17.78 9.03
C LEU A 296 -9.27 -16.50 8.86
N ALA A 297 -8.58 -15.38 8.89
CA ALA A 297 -9.13 -14.05 8.76
C ALA A 297 -8.53 -13.34 7.55
N ARG A 298 -9.30 -12.43 6.97
CA ARG A 298 -8.83 -11.48 5.96
C ARG A 298 -9.03 -10.06 6.46
N ILE A 299 -8.01 -9.24 6.31
CA ILE A 299 -8.10 -7.80 6.52
C ILE A 299 -7.62 -7.04 5.28
N ARG A 300 -8.26 -5.91 4.98
CA ARG A 300 -7.79 -4.97 3.96
C ARG A 300 -7.10 -3.81 4.68
N PRO A 301 -5.81 -3.54 4.42
CA PRO A 301 -5.15 -2.37 5.00
C PRO A 301 -5.94 -1.10 4.66
N GLY A 302 -6.32 -0.30 5.65
CA GLY A 302 -7.14 0.89 5.43
C GLY A 302 -7.78 1.43 6.71
N THR A 303 -8.93 2.09 6.59
CA THR A 303 -9.68 2.71 7.71
C THR A 303 -10.41 1.73 8.63
N GLY A 304 -9.86 0.52 8.82
CA GLY A 304 -10.23 -0.35 9.94
C GLY A 304 -11.57 -1.08 9.83
N THR A 305 -11.90 -1.68 8.68
CA THR A 305 -12.95 -2.71 8.68
C THR A 305 -12.50 -3.88 9.54
N ALA A 306 -13.41 -4.36 10.40
CA ALA A 306 -13.22 -5.60 11.15
C ALA A 306 -12.77 -6.74 10.20
N PRO A 307 -11.97 -7.70 10.69
CA PRO A 307 -11.47 -8.74 9.83
C PRO A 307 -12.63 -9.63 9.40
N GLU A 308 -12.57 -10.09 8.16
CA GLU A 308 -13.53 -11.02 7.60
C GLU A 308 -13.08 -12.45 7.94
N ILE A 309 -13.89 -13.13 8.75
CA ILE A 309 -13.66 -14.52 9.15
C ILE A 309 -14.00 -15.42 7.95
N LEU A 310 -13.03 -16.20 7.49
CA LEU A 310 -13.14 -17.03 6.28
C LEU A 310 -13.50 -18.49 6.55
N ASN A 311 -13.40 -18.96 7.80
CA ASN A 311 -13.77 -20.32 8.17
C ASN A 311 -14.48 -20.38 9.54
N GLY A 312 -15.17 -21.50 9.79
CA GLY A 312 -16.01 -21.69 10.99
C GLY A 312 -15.28 -22.23 12.24
N GLY A 313 -13.98 -21.97 12.41
CA GLY A 313 -13.25 -22.36 13.62
C GLY A 313 -12.46 -23.68 13.52
N LYS A 314 -11.42 -23.71 12.69
CA LYS A 314 -10.44 -24.81 12.63
C LYS A 314 -9.04 -24.23 12.44
N CYS A 315 -8.04 -24.84 13.08
CA CYS A 315 -6.65 -24.49 12.88
C CYS A 315 -6.26 -24.65 11.41
N MET A 316 -5.82 -23.53 10.82
CA MET A 316 -5.30 -23.41 9.45
C MET A 316 -3.96 -22.67 9.49
N GLY A 317 -3.16 -22.92 10.53
CA GLY A 317 -1.91 -22.21 10.80
C GLY A 317 -0.82 -22.44 9.76
N CYS A 318 -0.87 -23.55 9.04
CA CYS A 318 -0.10 -23.76 7.82
C CYS A 318 -0.95 -23.37 6.62
N HIS A 319 -0.75 -22.16 6.09
CA HIS A 319 -1.43 -21.68 4.90
C HIS A 319 -0.49 -20.84 4.02
N GLY A 320 -0.93 -20.57 2.79
CA GLY A 320 -0.32 -19.64 1.86
C GLY A 320 -1.37 -19.14 0.87
N VAL A 321 -1.15 -17.94 0.34
CA VAL A 321 -2.06 -17.29 -0.62
C VAL A 321 -1.28 -16.92 -1.88
N SER A 322 -1.90 -17.10 -3.04
CA SER A 322 -1.32 -16.68 -4.30
C SER A 322 -1.26 -15.15 -4.39
N ALA A 323 -0.20 -14.63 -5.01
CA ALA A 323 0.01 -13.19 -5.13
C ALA A 323 -1.13 -12.48 -5.87
N ASP A 324 -1.72 -13.13 -6.87
CA ASP A 324 -2.89 -12.64 -7.60
C ASP A 324 -4.20 -12.62 -6.79
N GLY A 325 -4.19 -13.20 -5.58
CA GLY A 325 -5.34 -13.29 -4.70
C GLY A 325 -6.45 -14.22 -5.19
N SER A 326 -6.16 -15.16 -6.10
CA SER A 326 -7.13 -16.11 -6.64
C SER A 326 -7.26 -17.39 -5.81
N THR A 327 -6.21 -17.80 -5.10
CA THR A 327 -6.12 -19.13 -4.49
C THR A 327 -5.48 -19.07 -3.10
N LEU A 328 -6.17 -19.65 -2.12
CA LEU A 328 -5.64 -19.94 -0.79
C LEU A 328 -5.39 -21.45 -0.71
N VAL A 329 -4.28 -21.88 -0.11
CA VAL A 329 -4.09 -23.26 0.31
C VAL A 329 -3.75 -23.30 1.79
N ALA A 330 -4.38 -24.21 2.52
CA ALA A 330 -4.19 -24.34 3.95
C ALA A 330 -4.30 -25.80 4.40
N VAL A 331 -3.74 -26.09 5.57
CA VAL A 331 -3.79 -27.39 6.22
C VAL A 331 -4.90 -27.37 7.24
N GLU A 332 -5.85 -28.28 7.12
CA GLU A 332 -6.90 -28.45 8.12
C GLU A 332 -6.49 -29.54 9.11
N GLU A 333 -6.37 -29.20 10.40
CA GLU A 333 -5.70 -30.02 11.41
C GLU A 333 -6.29 -31.44 11.59
N ASP A 334 -7.62 -31.57 11.57
CA ASP A 334 -8.33 -32.86 11.72
C ASP A 334 -8.61 -33.58 10.39
N ARG A 335 -8.12 -33.04 9.26
CA ARG A 335 -8.48 -33.57 7.95
C ARG A 335 -7.67 -34.82 7.62
N PRO A 336 -8.29 -35.97 7.31
CA PRO A 336 -7.55 -37.21 7.06
C PRO A 336 -6.50 -37.08 5.96
N SER A 337 -5.30 -37.61 6.22
CA SER A 337 -4.21 -37.73 5.26
C SER A 337 -3.72 -39.18 5.17
N THR A 338 -3.11 -39.56 4.04
CA THR A 338 -2.78 -40.97 3.75
C THR A 338 -1.32 -41.22 3.39
N ASP A 339 -0.50 -40.18 3.27
CA ASP A 339 0.87 -40.27 2.76
C ASP A 339 1.97 -39.93 3.77
N GLU A 340 1.62 -39.76 5.05
CA GLU A 340 2.58 -39.56 6.15
C GLU A 340 2.43 -40.64 7.25
N PRO A 341 3.46 -41.46 7.48
CA PRO A 341 3.41 -42.53 8.49
C PRO A 341 3.24 -42.03 9.93
N THR A 342 3.67 -40.80 10.21
CA THR A 342 3.70 -40.24 11.57
C THR A 342 2.45 -39.41 11.89
N SER A 343 1.54 -39.20 10.94
CA SER A 343 0.28 -38.48 11.15
C SER A 343 -0.76 -38.88 10.10
N SER A 344 -1.95 -39.29 10.55
CA SER A 344 -3.08 -39.65 9.69
C SER A 344 -4.07 -38.50 9.47
N THR A 345 -3.73 -37.28 9.91
CA THR A 345 -4.56 -36.08 9.76
C THR A 345 -3.74 -34.96 9.09
N ARG A 346 -4.23 -33.72 9.01
CA ARG A 346 -3.54 -32.57 8.42
C ARG A 346 -3.34 -32.62 6.90
N ALA A 347 -4.35 -33.04 6.16
CA ALA A 347 -4.35 -32.86 4.71
C ALA A 347 -4.51 -31.39 4.30
N TRP A 348 -3.88 -31.01 3.20
CA TRP A 348 -4.03 -29.67 2.63
C TRP A 348 -5.30 -29.54 1.78
N VAL A 349 -5.86 -28.32 1.75
CA VAL A 349 -7.08 -27.95 1.04
C VAL A 349 -6.83 -26.64 0.30
N SER A 350 -7.26 -26.54 -0.95
CA SER A 350 -7.25 -25.31 -1.74
C SER A 350 -8.64 -24.67 -1.78
N TYR A 351 -8.68 -23.35 -1.88
CA TYR A 351 -9.89 -22.53 -1.90
C TYR A 351 -9.81 -21.45 -2.98
N ASP A 352 -10.93 -21.18 -3.64
CA ASP A 352 -11.10 -20.01 -4.49
C ASP A 352 -11.31 -18.75 -3.63
N LEU A 353 -10.54 -17.71 -3.91
CA LEU A 353 -10.67 -16.40 -3.33
C LEU A 353 -11.44 -15.46 -4.28
N PRO A 354 -12.12 -14.40 -3.78
CA PRO A 354 -12.13 -13.94 -2.39
C PRO A 354 -13.11 -14.68 -1.46
N GLY A 355 -13.95 -15.58 -1.96
CA GLY A 355 -15.01 -16.23 -1.16
C GLY A 355 -14.54 -17.32 -0.20
N ALA A 356 -13.28 -17.74 -0.29
CA ALA A 356 -12.73 -18.90 0.43
C ALA A 356 -13.56 -20.18 0.22
N THR A 357 -14.09 -20.38 -0.99
CA THR A 357 -14.88 -21.57 -1.33
C THR A 357 -13.95 -22.74 -1.61
N VAL A 358 -14.21 -23.91 -1.03
CA VAL A 358 -13.37 -25.09 -1.22
C VAL A 358 -13.27 -25.44 -2.71
N ARG A 359 -12.04 -25.42 -3.24
CA ARG A 359 -11.70 -25.81 -4.61
C ARG A 359 -11.36 -27.30 -4.66
N LYS A 360 -10.39 -27.72 -3.83
CA LYS A 360 -9.94 -29.12 -3.78
C LYS A 360 -9.53 -29.52 -2.37
N VAL A 361 -9.93 -30.73 -2.01
CA VAL A 361 -9.51 -31.42 -0.80
C VAL A 361 -8.49 -32.49 -1.20
N SER A 362 -7.25 -32.35 -0.73
CA SER A 362 -6.23 -33.37 -0.91
C SER A 362 -6.37 -34.50 0.11
N SER A 363 -5.78 -35.65 -0.18
CA SER A 363 -5.50 -36.69 0.82
C SER A 363 -4.04 -36.65 1.31
N ALA A 364 -3.25 -35.70 0.82
CA ALA A 364 -1.84 -35.59 1.13
C ALA A 364 -1.58 -34.63 2.30
N PHE A 365 -0.66 -35.01 3.19
CA PHE A 365 -0.26 -34.27 4.37
C PHE A 365 0.43 -32.95 3.99
N GLY A 366 0.04 -31.86 4.65
CA GLY A 366 0.42 -30.50 4.28
C GLY A 366 1.33 -29.75 5.25
N GLY A 367 2.11 -30.38 6.14
CA GLY A 367 2.83 -29.69 7.23
C GLY A 367 3.54 -28.37 6.85
N ASN A 368 4.16 -28.30 5.68
CA ASN A 368 4.62 -27.05 5.07
C ASN A 368 3.81 -26.78 3.81
N VAL A 369 3.45 -25.53 3.52
CA VAL A 369 2.73 -25.14 2.29
C VAL A 369 3.25 -23.83 1.72
N ALA A 370 3.27 -23.72 0.39
CA ALA A 370 3.44 -22.49 -0.36
C ALA A 370 2.64 -22.55 -1.67
N VAL A 371 1.97 -21.46 -2.03
CA VAL A 371 1.20 -21.35 -3.27
C VAL A 371 1.98 -20.49 -4.26
N ASN A 372 2.03 -20.91 -5.52
CA ASN A 372 2.70 -20.11 -6.54
C ASN A 372 1.89 -18.82 -6.86
N PRO A 373 2.50 -17.79 -7.47
CA PRO A 373 1.90 -16.46 -7.57
C PRO A 373 0.55 -16.38 -8.29
N ASN A 374 0.30 -17.31 -9.22
CA ASN A 374 -0.94 -17.40 -9.99
C ASN A 374 -1.92 -18.47 -9.46
N GLY A 375 -1.61 -19.10 -8.33
CA GLY A 375 -2.50 -20.04 -7.65
C GLY A 375 -2.62 -21.43 -8.26
N LYS A 376 -1.95 -21.75 -9.37
CA LYS A 376 -2.07 -23.06 -10.05
C LYS A 376 -1.40 -24.21 -9.30
N PHE A 377 -0.33 -23.95 -8.56
CA PHE A 377 0.48 -24.97 -7.92
C PHE A 377 0.69 -24.70 -6.43
N VAL A 378 0.77 -25.80 -5.67
CA VAL A 378 1.15 -25.81 -4.25
C VAL A 378 2.40 -26.66 -4.06
N VAL A 379 3.39 -26.10 -3.37
CA VAL A 379 4.46 -26.87 -2.74
C VAL A 379 4.01 -27.26 -1.34
N TYR A 380 4.11 -28.55 -0.99
CA TYR A 380 3.63 -29.06 0.29
C TYR A 380 4.48 -30.21 0.84
N GLY A 381 4.36 -30.51 2.15
CA GLY A 381 4.84 -31.77 2.73
C GLY A 381 5.48 -31.68 4.13
N ASN A 382 6.03 -32.81 4.59
CA ASN A 382 6.67 -32.99 5.89
C ASN A 382 8.20 -33.00 5.76
N GLN A 383 8.82 -31.84 5.54
CA GLN A 383 10.25 -31.65 5.22
C GLN A 383 10.71 -32.23 3.87
N LYS A 384 10.08 -33.29 3.38
CA LYS A 384 10.17 -33.75 2.00
C LYS A 384 9.11 -33.04 1.17
N LEU A 385 9.49 -31.92 0.56
CA LEU A 385 8.56 -31.09 -0.21
C LEU A 385 8.22 -31.72 -1.56
N LYS A 386 6.96 -31.59 -1.95
CA LYS A 386 6.34 -32.08 -3.19
C LYS A 386 5.61 -30.92 -3.88
N LEU A 387 5.36 -31.03 -5.18
CA LEU A 387 4.56 -30.08 -5.96
C LEU A 387 3.25 -30.74 -6.42
N ALA A 388 2.11 -30.07 -6.27
CA ALA A 388 0.83 -30.50 -6.82
C ALA A 388 0.06 -29.35 -7.47
N ASP A 389 -0.86 -29.72 -8.35
CA ASP A 389 -1.84 -28.80 -8.95
C ASP A 389 -2.98 -28.51 -7.93
N THR A 390 -3.29 -27.23 -7.72
CA THR A 390 -4.26 -26.81 -6.69
C THR A 390 -5.70 -27.09 -7.05
N ALA A 391 -6.03 -27.22 -8.34
CA ALA A 391 -7.39 -27.47 -8.80
C ALA A 391 -7.73 -28.97 -8.76
N THR A 392 -6.77 -29.81 -9.10
CA THR A 392 -6.97 -31.26 -9.23
C THR A 392 -6.48 -32.04 -8.02
N GLY A 393 -5.50 -31.51 -7.29
CA GLY A 393 -4.77 -32.24 -6.22
C GLY A 393 -3.71 -33.19 -6.76
N THR A 394 -3.45 -33.20 -8.07
CA THR A 394 -2.55 -34.15 -8.71
C THR A 394 -1.09 -33.82 -8.42
N LEU A 395 -0.34 -34.80 -7.90
CA LEU A 395 1.10 -34.73 -7.68
C LEU A 395 1.86 -34.57 -9.01
N VAL A 396 2.80 -33.62 -9.05
CA VAL A 396 3.77 -33.45 -10.13
C VAL A 396 5.04 -34.24 -9.78
N ALA A 397 5.00 -35.54 -10.03
CA ALA A 397 6.09 -36.47 -9.69
C ALA A 397 7.41 -36.13 -10.40
N SER A 398 7.34 -35.52 -11.59
CA SER A 398 8.51 -35.11 -12.39
C SER A 398 9.13 -33.77 -11.97
N SER A 399 8.66 -33.16 -10.88
CA SER A 399 9.11 -31.81 -10.49
C SER A 399 10.58 -31.72 -10.09
N GLY A 400 11.19 -32.84 -9.68
CA GLY A 400 12.57 -32.88 -9.21
C GLY A 400 12.81 -32.21 -7.85
N LEU A 401 11.76 -31.67 -7.20
CA LEU A 401 11.89 -30.93 -5.94
C LEU A 401 12.50 -31.77 -4.81
N ALA A 402 12.11 -33.05 -4.73
CA ALA A 402 12.62 -33.97 -3.72
C ALA A 402 14.09 -34.38 -3.92
N THR A 403 14.66 -34.09 -5.09
CA THR A 403 16.00 -34.54 -5.49
C THR A 403 16.91 -33.39 -5.94
N VAL A 404 16.45 -32.14 -5.82
CA VAL A 404 17.19 -30.97 -6.29
C VAL A 404 18.55 -30.91 -5.58
N GLN A 405 19.62 -30.66 -6.35
CA GLN A 405 21.00 -30.58 -5.86
C GLN A 405 21.48 -29.12 -5.83
N THR A 406 22.42 -28.79 -4.94
CA THR A 406 23.10 -27.47 -4.94
C THR A 406 24.35 -27.47 -5.78
N ASN A 407 24.74 -26.28 -6.24
CA ASN A 407 26.14 -25.96 -6.46
C ASN A 407 26.77 -25.55 -5.12
N GLY A 408 27.27 -26.51 -4.32
CA GLY A 408 27.90 -26.21 -3.02
C GLY A 408 28.17 -27.43 -2.13
N THR A 409 28.87 -27.20 -1.01
CA THR A 409 29.35 -28.23 -0.05
C THR A 409 28.25 -28.85 0.83
N TYR A 410 26.97 -28.57 0.60
CA TYR A 410 25.88 -29.07 1.44
C TYR A 410 25.09 -30.17 0.72
N PRO A 411 25.17 -31.43 1.18
CA PRO A 411 24.79 -32.58 0.37
C PRO A 411 23.29 -32.93 0.39
N ASP A 412 22.41 -32.24 1.12
CA ASP A 412 21.01 -32.69 1.21
C ASP A 412 19.95 -31.58 1.36
N PHE A 413 19.20 -31.34 0.28
CA PHE A 413 17.92 -30.61 0.30
C PHE A 413 16.71 -31.51 0.59
N ALA A 414 16.89 -32.78 0.93
CA ALA A 414 15.77 -33.66 1.23
C ALA A 414 14.94 -33.24 2.45
N LYS A 415 15.42 -32.27 3.24
CA LYS A 415 14.72 -31.70 4.39
C LYS A 415 14.64 -30.18 4.29
N MET A 416 13.50 -29.69 3.82
CA MET A 416 13.21 -28.27 3.67
C MET A 416 11.89 -27.90 4.33
N MET A 417 11.85 -26.74 4.98
CA MET A 417 10.67 -26.19 5.60
C MET A 417 10.41 -24.76 5.16
N THR A 418 9.18 -24.30 5.44
CA THR A 418 8.70 -22.94 5.15
C THR A 418 9.03 -22.48 3.73
N PRO A 419 8.53 -23.19 2.70
CA PRO A 419 8.72 -22.78 1.32
C PRO A 419 8.02 -21.44 1.06
N ALA A 420 8.53 -20.68 0.09
CA ALA A 420 7.90 -19.47 -0.42
C ALA A 420 8.26 -19.26 -1.90
N PHE A 421 7.26 -18.98 -2.73
CA PHE A 421 7.50 -18.61 -4.13
C PHE A 421 7.86 -17.12 -4.25
N SER A 422 8.69 -16.82 -5.24
CA SER A 422 8.95 -15.45 -5.69
C SER A 422 7.73 -14.88 -6.43
N PRO A 423 7.47 -13.55 -6.35
CA PRO A 423 6.35 -12.90 -7.03
C PRO A 423 6.31 -13.12 -8.55
N ASP A 424 7.46 -13.27 -9.20
CA ASP A 424 7.56 -13.53 -10.64
C ASP A 424 7.33 -15.01 -11.02
N GLY A 425 7.20 -15.89 -10.03
CA GLY A 425 6.94 -17.31 -10.21
C GLY A 425 8.14 -18.12 -10.69
N LYS A 426 9.36 -17.58 -10.64
CA LYS A 426 10.56 -18.24 -11.20
C LYS A 426 11.48 -18.87 -10.17
N LYS A 427 11.23 -18.64 -8.88
CA LYS A 427 12.07 -19.12 -7.77
C LYS A 427 11.24 -19.61 -6.59
N LEU A 428 11.82 -20.54 -5.84
CA LEU A 428 11.36 -21.00 -4.53
C LEU A 428 12.47 -20.78 -3.51
N ALA A 429 12.14 -20.18 -2.37
CA ALA A 429 12.99 -20.13 -1.20
C ALA A 429 12.47 -21.11 -0.15
N ALA A 430 13.36 -21.67 0.65
CA ALA A 430 13.03 -22.52 1.79
C ALA A 430 14.17 -22.44 2.82
N VAL A 431 13.97 -23.07 3.98
CA VAL A 431 15.06 -23.35 4.92
C VAL A 431 15.36 -24.84 4.90
N SER A 432 16.60 -25.20 4.58
CA SER A 432 17.09 -26.58 4.69
C SER A 432 17.89 -26.77 5.96
N GLY A 433 17.88 -27.96 6.55
CA GLY A 433 18.66 -28.21 7.75
C GLY A 433 18.49 -29.61 8.32
N GLU A 434 19.05 -29.80 9.49
CA GLU A 434 19.02 -31.08 10.19
C GLU A 434 17.75 -31.17 11.04
N ALA A 435 16.93 -32.19 10.80
CA ALA A 435 15.83 -32.50 11.72
C ALA A 435 16.45 -32.99 13.05
N PRO A 436 16.13 -32.36 14.20
CA PRO A 436 16.43 -32.95 15.49
C PRO A 436 15.72 -34.31 15.53
N GLY A 437 16.28 -35.31 16.21
CA GLY A 437 15.64 -36.63 16.33
C GLY A 437 14.24 -36.66 16.99
N SER A 438 13.66 -35.48 17.25
CA SER A 438 12.31 -35.21 17.74
C SER A 438 11.39 -34.79 16.58
N TYR A 439 10.18 -35.36 16.57
CA TYR A 439 9.24 -35.48 15.44
C TYR A 439 8.61 -34.19 14.88
N TRP A 440 9.03 -32.99 15.31
CA TRP A 440 8.38 -31.76 14.86
C TRP A 440 8.96 -31.26 13.54
N TYR A 441 8.14 -31.32 12.50
CA TYR A 441 8.48 -31.03 11.10
C TYR A 441 8.84 -29.57 10.80
N HIS A 442 8.82 -28.74 11.83
CA HIS A 442 9.12 -27.32 11.80
C HIS A 442 10.39 -26.93 12.59
N ASN A 443 11.11 -27.87 13.21
CA ASN A 443 12.21 -27.54 14.13
C ASN A 443 13.61 -27.84 13.56
N LEU A 444 13.92 -27.44 12.32
CA LEU A 444 15.25 -27.69 11.76
C LEU A 444 16.36 -26.95 12.53
N ARG A 445 17.46 -27.66 12.80
CA ARG A 445 18.70 -27.12 13.39
C ARG A 445 19.76 -26.97 12.31
N ASN A 446 20.77 -26.13 12.59
CA ASN A 446 21.89 -25.87 11.67
C ASN A 446 21.41 -25.46 10.26
N GLY A 447 20.33 -24.69 10.21
CA GLY A 447 19.62 -24.40 8.96
C GLY A 447 20.37 -23.45 8.02
N HIS A 448 20.07 -23.56 6.74
CA HIS A 448 20.49 -22.66 5.68
C HIS A 448 19.26 -22.10 4.97
N LEU A 449 19.25 -20.81 4.70
CA LEU A 449 18.34 -20.25 3.70
C LEU A 449 18.76 -20.74 2.32
N VAL A 450 17.82 -21.23 1.52
CA VAL A 450 18.11 -21.80 0.20
C VAL A 450 17.17 -21.23 -0.83
N VAL A 451 17.67 -21.03 -2.05
CA VAL A 451 16.89 -20.54 -3.19
C VAL A 451 17.15 -21.45 -4.38
N MET A 452 16.09 -21.85 -5.07
CA MET A 452 16.13 -22.65 -6.29
C MET A 452 15.25 -22.05 -7.38
N ASP A 453 15.57 -22.34 -8.62
CA ASP A 453 14.76 -21.92 -9.77
C ASP A 453 13.56 -22.85 -9.95
N PHE A 454 12.46 -22.29 -10.41
CA PHE A 454 11.23 -22.99 -10.79
C PHE A 454 10.84 -22.59 -12.21
N ASN A 455 10.59 -23.58 -13.06
CA ASN A 455 10.05 -23.39 -14.39
C ASN A 455 8.61 -23.89 -14.42
N GLU A 456 7.64 -22.97 -14.51
CA GLU A 456 6.22 -23.32 -14.52
C GLU A 456 5.81 -24.14 -15.75
N THR A 457 6.45 -23.93 -16.90
CA THR A 457 6.11 -24.64 -18.15
C THR A 457 6.46 -26.12 -18.06
N THR A 458 7.67 -26.43 -17.59
CA THR A 458 8.12 -27.82 -17.38
C THR A 458 7.71 -28.38 -16.02
N LYS A 459 7.26 -27.51 -15.10
CA LYS A 459 6.91 -27.80 -13.71
C LYS A 459 8.08 -28.39 -12.91
N THR A 460 9.30 -27.93 -13.18
CA THR A 460 10.54 -28.48 -12.60
C THR A 460 11.30 -27.46 -11.76
N PHE A 461 11.99 -27.95 -10.75
CA PHE A 461 12.95 -27.18 -9.94
C PHE A 461 14.40 -27.50 -10.31
N SER A 462 15.27 -26.50 -10.26
CA SER A 462 16.70 -26.65 -10.60
C SER A 462 17.58 -25.63 -9.88
N GLY A 463 18.89 -25.85 -9.85
CA GLY A 463 19.88 -24.81 -9.56
C GLY A 463 19.80 -24.20 -8.15
N GLY A 464 19.95 -25.01 -7.10
CA GLY A 464 19.87 -24.51 -5.74
C GLY A 464 21.14 -23.78 -5.26
N THR A 465 20.94 -22.63 -4.62
CA THR A 465 21.97 -21.80 -3.99
C THR A 465 21.70 -21.74 -2.49
N ALA A 466 22.70 -22.10 -1.69
CA ALA A 466 22.68 -21.85 -0.24
C ALA A 466 23.07 -20.40 0.04
N LEU A 467 22.30 -19.74 0.89
CA LEU A 467 22.46 -18.36 1.33
C LEU A 467 22.90 -18.33 2.80
N ALA A 468 22.27 -17.50 3.64
CA ALA A 468 22.59 -17.40 5.07
C ALA A 468 22.58 -18.78 5.75
N ALA A 469 23.65 -19.06 6.50
CA ALA A 469 23.73 -20.21 7.40
C ALA A 469 23.40 -19.77 8.82
N ALA A 470 22.79 -20.65 9.61
CA ALA A 470 22.53 -20.43 11.04
C ALA A 470 23.78 -20.02 11.84
N SER A 471 24.96 -20.49 11.42
CA SER A 471 26.25 -20.13 12.03
C SER A 471 26.64 -18.66 11.86
N ALA A 472 26.02 -17.93 10.92
CA ALA A 472 26.24 -16.49 10.74
C ALA A 472 25.56 -15.62 11.81
N PHE A 473 24.72 -16.22 12.67
CA PHE A 473 23.93 -15.53 13.67
C PHE A 473 24.31 -15.93 15.11
N PRO A 474 23.95 -15.11 16.12
CA PRO A 474 24.20 -15.42 17.53
C PRO A 474 23.74 -16.83 17.92
N ALA A 475 24.47 -17.50 18.81
CA ALA A 475 24.23 -18.90 19.14
C ALA A 475 22.82 -19.20 19.69
N ASN A 476 22.21 -18.21 20.35
CA ASN A 476 20.84 -18.26 20.88
C ASN A 476 19.76 -17.85 19.87
N GLN A 477 20.12 -17.54 18.62
CA GLN A 477 19.21 -17.11 17.55
C GLN A 477 19.54 -17.82 16.24
N ARG A 478 19.65 -19.16 16.27
CA ARG A 478 20.09 -19.97 15.13
C ARG A 478 18.96 -20.63 14.35
N ALA A 479 17.71 -20.30 14.66
CA ALA A 479 16.56 -20.78 13.92
C ALA A 479 16.23 -19.81 12.78
N LEU A 480 16.47 -20.26 11.53
CA LEU A 480 16.03 -19.56 10.32
C LEU A 480 14.68 -20.14 9.89
N SER A 481 13.76 -19.31 9.42
CA SER A 481 12.45 -19.75 8.95
C SER A 481 11.74 -18.64 8.18
N TYR A 482 10.62 -19.00 7.55
CA TYR A 482 9.68 -18.10 6.89
C TYR A 482 10.34 -17.09 5.95
N PRO A 483 11.08 -17.57 4.92
CA PRO A 483 11.53 -16.70 3.85
C PRO A 483 10.35 -16.09 3.10
N SER A 484 10.51 -14.86 2.62
CA SER A 484 9.60 -14.19 1.69
C SER A 484 10.39 -13.35 0.71
N PHE A 485 10.08 -13.47 -0.57
CA PHE A 485 10.70 -12.64 -1.60
C PHE A 485 10.12 -11.24 -1.62
N ALA A 486 10.98 -10.23 -1.79
CA ALA A 486 10.57 -8.89 -2.13
C ALA A 486 9.96 -8.84 -3.55
N PRO A 487 9.19 -7.79 -3.90
CA PRO A 487 8.61 -7.59 -5.24
C PRO A 487 9.58 -7.75 -6.42
N ASP A 488 10.85 -7.45 -6.23
CA ASP A 488 11.88 -7.57 -7.26
C ASP A 488 12.35 -9.00 -7.53
N SER A 489 11.91 -9.97 -6.72
CA SER A 489 12.36 -11.37 -6.71
C SER A 489 13.90 -11.54 -6.55
N ALA A 490 14.61 -10.47 -6.22
CA ALA A 490 16.06 -10.41 -6.09
C ALA A 490 16.49 -10.42 -4.62
N HIS A 491 15.61 -10.03 -3.70
CA HIS A 491 15.84 -10.07 -2.25
C HIS A 491 14.85 -11.00 -1.54
N VAL A 492 15.32 -11.62 -0.45
CA VAL A 492 14.53 -12.49 0.42
C VAL A 492 14.67 -11.98 1.85
N ALA A 493 13.54 -11.67 2.50
CA ALA A 493 13.50 -11.48 3.93
C ALA A 493 13.26 -12.83 4.61
N PHE A 494 13.80 -13.03 5.80
CA PHE A 494 13.63 -14.24 6.59
C PHE A 494 13.77 -13.89 8.07
N HIS A 495 13.13 -14.68 8.94
CA HIS A 495 13.34 -14.49 10.37
C HIS A 495 14.62 -15.21 10.83
N VAL A 496 15.16 -14.73 11.94
CA VAL A 496 16.25 -15.37 12.69
C VAL A 496 15.85 -15.30 14.16
N GLY A 497 15.63 -16.44 14.79
CA GLY A 497 15.11 -16.52 16.15
C GLY A 497 15.70 -17.65 16.98
N ASP A 498 15.28 -17.71 18.24
CA ASP A 498 15.58 -18.82 19.15
C ASP A 498 14.91 -20.13 18.68
N TYR A 499 13.68 -20.02 18.16
CA TYR A 499 12.90 -21.11 17.61
C TYR A 499 12.23 -20.75 16.28
N PRO A 500 12.13 -21.71 15.34
CA PRO A 500 11.67 -21.44 13.99
C PRO A 500 10.15 -21.20 13.86
N THR A 501 9.31 -21.64 14.81
CA THR A 501 7.83 -21.53 14.66
C THR A 501 7.02 -21.19 15.91
N GLY A 502 7.62 -20.96 17.07
CA GLY A 502 6.82 -20.86 18.31
C GLY A 502 7.16 -21.91 19.34
N CYS A 503 7.74 -23.02 18.87
CA CYS A 503 7.73 -24.28 19.57
C CYS A 503 9.17 -24.75 19.80
N ASP A 504 9.48 -25.04 21.05
CA ASP A 504 10.75 -25.62 21.45
C ASP A 504 10.70 -27.16 21.37
N ASP A 505 11.66 -27.85 21.97
CA ASP A 505 11.67 -29.30 22.06
C ASP A 505 10.59 -29.86 23.01
N GLN A 506 9.96 -29.01 23.83
CA GLN A 506 9.01 -29.36 24.87
C GLN A 506 7.55 -29.08 24.46
N GLY A 507 7.32 -28.22 23.46
CA GLY A 507 6.01 -28.00 22.86
C GLY A 507 5.80 -26.57 22.37
N CYS A 508 4.58 -26.26 21.92
CA CYS A 508 4.18 -24.90 21.62
C CYS A 508 3.48 -24.31 22.87
N ASP A 509 4.07 -23.30 23.50
CA ASP A 509 3.51 -22.62 24.68
C ASP A 509 3.20 -21.15 24.37
N ASP A 510 1.93 -20.76 24.52
CA ASP A 510 1.47 -19.38 24.31
C ASP A 510 2.03 -18.41 25.38
N ALA A 511 2.42 -18.91 26.55
CA ALA A 511 3.01 -18.11 27.61
C ALA A 511 4.53 -17.90 27.44
N ALA A 512 5.19 -18.68 26.59
CA ALA A 512 6.61 -18.56 26.33
C ALA A 512 6.93 -17.29 25.54
N LYS A 513 8.04 -16.64 25.91
CA LYS A 513 8.62 -15.54 25.13
C LYS A 513 9.49 -16.12 24.04
N GLN A 514 9.31 -15.62 22.82
CA GLN A 514 10.27 -15.84 21.73
C GLN A 514 11.13 -14.61 21.49
N ILE A 515 12.30 -14.86 20.92
CA ILE A 515 13.19 -13.81 20.47
C ILE A 515 13.44 -14.03 18.98
N GLY A 516 13.27 -12.99 18.18
CA GLY A 516 13.71 -13.02 16.80
C GLY A 516 13.67 -11.67 16.10
N SER A 517 14.35 -11.65 14.97
CA SER A 517 14.60 -10.47 14.17
C SER A 517 14.52 -10.84 12.69
N VAL A 518 14.02 -9.92 11.88
CA VAL A 518 13.97 -10.11 10.42
C VAL A 518 15.26 -9.59 9.78
N TRP A 519 15.76 -10.39 8.84
CA TRP A 519 16.93 -10.09 8.03
C TRP A 519 16.56 -10.11 6.56
N LEU A 520 17.31 -9.37 5.74
CA LEU A 520 17.15 -9.30 4.30
C LEU A 520 18.44 -9.75 3.62
N GLN A 521 18.35 -10.56 2.57
CA GLN A 521 19.52 -11.00 1.81
C GLN A 521 19.22 -11.04 0.32
N LYS A 522 20.22 -10.68 -0.50
CA LYS A 522 20.16 -10.82 -1.95
C LYS A 522 20.25 -12.30 -2.33
N THR A 523 19.38 -12.75 -3.23
CA THR A 523 19.28 -14.12 -3.73
C THR A 523 20.56 -14.63 -4.41
N THR A 524 21.47 -13.73 -4.79
CA THR A 524 22.78 -14.04 -5.37
C THR A 524 23.89 -14.24 -4.34
N GLY A 525 23.61 -14.20 -3.03
CA GLY A 525 24.60 -14.53 -1.99
C GLY A 525 25.35 -13.35 -1.33
N ALA A 526 24.76 -12.15 -1.28
CA ALA A 526 25.33 -11.04 -0.49
C ALA A 526 25.24 -11.33 1.03
N ALA A 527 25.98 -10.58 1.86
CA ALA A 527 25.83 -10.68 3.31
C ALA A 527 24.39 -10.29 3.74
N PRO A 528 23.77 -11.00 4.71
CA PRO A 528 22.48 -10.60 5.26
C PRO A 528 22.54 -9.24 5.96
N ILE A 529 21.48 -8.46 5.82
CA ILE A 529 21.28 -7.15 6.43
C ILE A 529 20.21 -7.27 7.50
N ALA A 530 20.51 -6.86 8.74
CA ALA A 530 19.51 -6.79 9.80
C ALA A 530 18.55 -5.64 9.50
N LEU A 531 17.24 -5.90 9.57
CA LEU A 531 16.21 -4.87 9.44
C LEU A 531 15.92 -4.21 10.80
N ALA A 532 16.97 -3.69 11.44
CA ALA A 532 16.96 -3.20 12.82
C ALA A 532 15.97 -2.05 13.04
N LYS A 533 15.83 -1.12 12.09
CA LYS A 533 14.87 0.00 12.17
C LYS A 533 13.44 -0.49 12.26
N MET A 534 13.07 -1.60 11.61
CA MET A 534 11.77 -2.27 11.78
C MET A 534 11.71 -3.15 13.03
N ASN A 535 12.77 -3.93 13.29
CA ASN A 535 12.81 -4.90 14.40
C ASN A 535 12.76 -4.22 15.78
N ASP A 536 13.41 -3.07 15.94
CA ASP A 536 13.72 -2.47 17.25
C ASP A 536 13.28 -1.01 17.37
N SER A 537 12.23 -0.61 16.65
CA SER A 537 11.75 0.79 16.57
C SER A 537 11.22 1.34 17.90
N SER A 538 10.83 0.47 18.83
CA SER A 538 10.28 0.89 20.12
C SER A 538 11.37 1.46 21.03
N ALA A 539 11.03 2.54 21.73
CA ALA A 539 11.87 3.08 22.80
C ALA A 539 11.97 2.11 23.99
N LEU A 540 10.99 1.23 24.19
CA LEU A 540 11.00 0.21 25.21
C LEU A 540 11.97 -0.91 24.78
N VAL A 541 13.05 -1.09 25.53
CA VAL A 541 14.03 -2.17 25.25
C VAL A 541 13.39 -3.55 25.29
N ALA A 542 12.33 -3.73 26.09
CA ALA A 542 11.59 -4.98 26.20
C ALA A 542 10.90 -5.40 24.88
N ASP A 543 10.62 -4.45 23.98
CA ASP A 543 9.96 -4.66 22.68
C ASP A 543 10.93 -5.05 21.55
N ARG A 544 12.24 -5.06 21.83
CA ARG A 544 13.29 -5.36 20.84
C ARG A 544 13.45 -6.86 20.61
N ASN A 545 13.87 -7.24 19.41
CA ASN A 545 14.03 -8.62 18.96
C ASN A 545 12.76 -9.47 19.15
N LEU A 546 11.58 -8.90 18.82
CA LEU A 546 10.30 -9.59 18.88
C LEU A 546 9.61 -9.65 17.52
N THR A 547 10.35 -9.64 16.41
CA THR A 547 9.78 -9.59 15.06
C THR A 547 10.10 -10.84 14.26
N LEU A 548 9.05 -11.47 13.73
CA LEU A 548 9.08 -12.79 13.13
C LEU A 548 8.21 -12.81 11.87
N GLU A 549 8.32 -13.90 11.09
CA GLU A 549 7.35 -14.26 10.04
C GLU A 549 7.10 -13.16 8.99
N PRO A 550 8.15 -12.66 8.31
CA PRO A 550 7.98 -11.62 7.30
C PRO A 550 7.28 -12.17 6.05
N THR A 551 6.31 -11.42 5.53
CA THR A 551 5.73 -11.67 4.20
C THR A 551 5.59 -10.36 3.44
N PHE A 552 6.13 -10.31 2.24
CA PHE A 552 6.06 -9.13 1.40
C PHE A 552 4.72 -9.01 0.67
N ASN A 553 4.26 -7.77 0.52
CA ASN A 553 3.38 -7.39 -0.57
C ASN A 553 4.05 -7.79 -1.90
N PRO A 554 3.38 -8.53 -2.81
CA PRO A 554 4.01 -9.03 -4.04
C PRO A 554 4.40 -7.94 -5.05
N VAL A 555 4.06 -6.68 -4.78
CA VAL A 555 4.29 -5.55 -5.69
C VAL A 555 4.87 -4.35 -4.97
N GLU A 556 5.74 -3.62 -5.66
CA GLU A 556 6.24 -2.33 -5.21
C GLU A 556 5.11 -1.28 -5.20
N ARG A 557 5.12 -0.43 -4.17
CA ARG A 557 4.16 0.67 -4.02
C ARG A 557 4.85 1.90 -3.45
N GLY A 558 4.79 3.00 -4.21
CA GLY A 558 5.21 4.33 -3.75
C GLY A 558 6.69 4.42 -3.38
N GLY A 559 7.54 3.62 -4.02
CA GLY A 559 8.99 3.59 -3.78
C GLY A 559 9.45 2.51 -2.79
N TYR A 560 8.53 1.71 -2.24
CA TYR A 560 8.82 0.78 -1.15
C TYR A 560 8.36 -0.65 -1.45
N PHE A 561 9.11 -1.60 -0.89
CA PHE A 561 8.65 -2.95 -0.63
C PHE A 561 7.97 -2.97 0.73
N TRP A 562 6.70 -3.38 0.77
CA TRP A 562 5.94 -3.43 2.02
C TRP A 562 5.98 -4.84 2.59
N VAL A 563 6.27 -4.97 3.87
CA VAL A 563 6.33 -6.27 4.55
C VAL A 563 5.34 -6.27 5.72
N VAL A 564 4.53 -7.33 5.81
CA VAL A 564 3.80 -7.65 7.04
C VAL A 564 4.67 -8.59 7.88
N VAL A 565 4.74 -8.35 9.17
CA VAL A 565 5.48 -9.16 10.14
C VAL A 565 4.58 -9.49 11.32
N THR A 566 4.89 -10.59 12.00
CA THR A 566 4.33 -10.90 13.31
C THR A 566 5.23 -10.31 14.39
N SER A 567 4.68 -9.61 15.38
CA SER A 567 5.45 -9.13 16.53
C SER A 567 4.68 -9.21 17.85
N MET A 568 5.41 -9.46 18.94
CA MET A 568 4.88 -9.49 20.31
C MET A 568 5.11 -8.20 21.09
N ARG A 569 5.64 -7.16 20.41
CA ARG A 569 5.88 -5.84 21.01
C ARG A 569 4.58 -5.19 21.46
N ASP A 570 4.69 -4.27 22.41
CA ASP A 570 3.57 -3.45 22.85
C ASP A 570 3.09 -2.49 21.74
N TRP A 571 1.78 -2.30 21.64
CA TRP A 571 1.18 -1.24 20.82
C TRP A 571 1.07 0.03 21.66
N GLY A 572 2.19 0.74 21.79
CA GLY A 572 2.32 1.93 22.63
C GLY A 572 1.85 1.66 24.06
N ASN A 573 0.75 2.28 24.48
CA ASN A 573 0.11 2.05 25.78
C ASN A 573 -1.28 1.40 25.68
N LYS A 574 -1.69 0.93 24.49
CA LYS A 574 -3.01 0.34 24.25
C LYS A 574 -3.02 -1.17 24.46
N LEU A 575 -2.03 -1.88 23.94
CA LEU A 575 -1.81 -3.30 24.21
C LEU A 575 -0.43 -3.43 24.84
N THR A 576 -0.38 -3.75 26.14
CA THR A 576 0.85 -3.73 26.94
C THR A 576 1.13 -5.02 27.69
N GLY A 577 2.36 -5.20 28.14
CA GLY A 577 2.77 -6.13 29.21
C GLY A 577 3.84 -7.12 28.77
N VAL A 578 4.02 -8.23 29.50
CA VAL A 578 5.09 -9.19 29.18
C VAL A 578 4.89 -9.80 27.78
N ALA A 579 5.90 -9.69 26.92
CA ALA A 579 5.91 -10.27 25.58
C ALA A 579 5.92 -11.81 25.65
N ASN A 580 5.00 -12.44 24.92
CA ASN A 580 4.87 -13.89 24.79
C ASN A 580 4.13 -14.25 23.49
N ASN A 581 4.12 -15.54 23.16
CA ASN A 581 3.49 -16.09 21.96
C ASN A 581 2.01 -15.69 21.81
N GLY A 582 1.23 -15.61 22.89
CA GLY A 582 -0.18 -15.18 22.87
C GLY A 582 -0.39 -13.70 22.47
N LYS A 583 0.67 -12.89 22.49
CA LYS A 583 0.66 -11.48 22.12
C LYS A 583 1.09 -11.18 20.70
N LYS A 584 1.31 -12.20 19.87
CA LYS A 584 1.64 -11.99 18.47
C LYS A 584 0.53 -11.20 17.77
N ARG A 585 0.91 -10.09 17.13
CA ARG A 585 0.05 -9.22 16.33
C ARG A 585 0.73 -8.93 15.01
N LEU A 586 -0.06 -8.51 14.02
CA LEU A 586 0.46 -8.11 12.72
C LEU A 586 0.89 -6.65 12.73
N TRP A 587 2.06 -6.40 12.16
CA TRP A 587 2.64 -5.08 11.96
C TRP A 587 3.09 -4.95 10.51
N VAL A 588 3.10 -3.74 9.97
CA VAL A 588 3.53 -3.48 8.59
C VAL A 588 4.65 -2.45 8.60
N ALA A 589 5.66 -2.68 7.76
CA ALA A 589 6.78 -1.77 7.57
C ALA A 589 7.10 -1.56 6.10
N ALA A 590 7.66 -0.39 5.81
CA ALA A 590 8.26 -0.10 4.52
C ALA A 590 9.73 -0.51 4.49
N ILE A 591 10.19 -0.95 3.33
CA ILE A 591 11.59 -1.18 3.01
C ILE A 591 11.89 -0.44 1.71
N ASP A 592 12.94 0.38 1.71
CA ASP A 592 13.38 1.10 0.51
C ASP A 592 13.65 0.10 -0.63
N LYS A 593 13.08 0.34 -1.82
CA LYS A 593 13.28 -0.58 -2.96
C LYS A 593 14.73 -0.63 -3.45
N ASN A 594 15.47 0.45 -3.24
CA ASN A 594 16.88 0.55 -3.59
C ASN A 594 17.73 -0.01 -2.44
N VAL A 595 17.80 -1.34 -2.37
CA VAL A 595 18.51 -2.04 -1.30
C VAL A 595 20.03 -1.96 -1.53
N GLY A 596 20.73 -1.29 -0.61
CA GLY A 596 22.19 -1.22 -0.55
C GLY A 596 22.77 -2.20 0.46
N THR A 597 23.79 -1.78 1.21
CA THR A 597 24.41 -2.56 2.29
C THR A 597 24.00 -2.11 3.69
N VAL A 598 23.26 -1.01 3.80
CA VAL A 598 22.72 -0.46 5.05
C VAL A 598 21.27 -0.90 5.22
N ASP A 599 20.77 -0.89 6.45
CA ASP A 599 19.37 -1.22 6.78
C ASP A 599 18.38 -0.33 5.99
N PRO A 600 17.66 -0.91 5.02
CA PRO A 600 16.70 -0.21 4.17
C PRO A 600 15.29 -0.16 4.80
N SER A 601 15.08 -0.76 5.97
CA SER A 601 13.76 -0.80 6.61
C SER A 601 13.42 0.52 7.32
N HIS A 602 12.13 0.72 7.54
CA HIS A 602 11.59 1.79 8.35
C HIS A 602 10.79 1.21 9.53
N PRO A 603 10.56 2.00 10.59
CA PRO A 603 9.72 1.57 11.71
C PRO A 603 8.36 1.04 11.30
N ALA A 604 7.94 -0.04 11.95
CA ALA A 604 6.68 -0.71 11.67
C ALA A 604 5.51 -0.01 12.36
N PHE A 605 4.35 0.05 11.69
CA PHE A 605 3.08 0.44 12.29
C PHE A 605 2.20 -0.77 12.56
N TYR A 606 1.34 -0.68 13.58
CA TYR A 606 0.40 -1.73 13.93
C TYR A 606 -0.67 -1.86 12.84
N LEU A 607 -0.96 -3.08 12.40
CA LEU A 607 -2.03 -3.33 11.42
C LEU A 607 -3.39 -3.27 12.13
N GLU A 608 -3.99 -2.10 12.17
CA GLU A 608 -5.29 -1.90 12.81
C GLU A 608 -6.43 -2.67 12.13
N GLY A 609 -7.43 -3.05 12.93
CA GLY A 609 -8.60 -3.83 12.51
C GLY A 609 -8.45 -5.34 12.71
N GLN A 610 -7.26 -5.84 13.08
CA GLN A 610 -7.10 -7.20 13.57
C GLN A 610 -7.79 -7.40 14.93
N GLU A 611 -8.02 -8.65 15.34
CA GLU A 611 -8.62 -8.96 16.64
C GLU A 611 -7.62 -8.79 17.78
N ASP A 612 -7.87 -7.86 18.69
CA ASP A 612 -6.92 -7.50 19.76
C ASP A 612 -6.84 -8.55 20.89
N ASN A 613 -7.83 -9.43 21.03
CA ASN A 613 -7.92 -10.44 22.11
C ASN A 613 -7.48 -11.85 21.69
N THR A 614 -6.92 -11.99 20.49
CA THR A 614 -6.38 -13.26 19.98
C THR A 614 -4.97 -13.05 19.43
N THR A 615 -4.20 -14.13 19.36
CA THR A 615 -2.94 -14.18 18.64
C THR A 615 -3.22 -14.02 17.14
N ASN A 616 -2.63 -13.03 16.48
CA ASN A 616 -2.68 -12.88 15.02
C ASN A 616 -1.27 -13.06 14.47
N MET A 617 -1.11 -13.99 13.54
CA MET A 617 0.21 -14.34 13.02
C MET A 617 0.16 -14.78 11.56
N ARG A 618 1.35 -14.81 10.94
CA ARG A 618 1.56 -15.29 9.57
C ARG A 618 0.64 -14.61 8.55
N GLY A 619 0.74 -13.29 8.43
CA GLY A 619 0.01 -12.54 7.41
C GLY A 619 0.56 -12.80 6.00
N PHE A 620 -0.32 -13.11 5.04
CA PHE A 620 -0.02 -13.26 3.63
C PHE A 620 -0.71 -12.20 2.81
N TRP A 621 0.09 -11.46 2.05
CA TRP A 621 -0.39 -10.44 1.14
C TRP A 621 -0.90 -11.03 -0.17
N ALA A 622 -2.04 -10.52 -0.61
CA ALA A 622 -2.61 -10.78 -1.92
C ALA A 622 -3.07 -9.48 -2.57
N LEU A 623 -2.94 -9.40 -3.88
CA LEU A 623 -3.43 -8.27 -4.64
C LEU A 623 -4.96 -8.24 -4.66
N ALA A 624 -5.51 -7.03 -4.63
CA ALA A 624 -6.92 -6.76 -4.95
C ALA A 624 -6.98 -5.81 -6.14
N SER A 625 -7.95 -6.05 -7.03
CA SER A 625 -8.25 -5.20 -8.19
C SER A 625 -8.48 -3.73 -7.78
N CYS A 626 -8.02 -2.75 -8.57
CA CYS A 626 -8.46 -1.34 -8.42
C CYS A 626 -9.77 -1.10 -9.14
N LEU A 627 -10.41 0.01 -8.79
CA LEU A 627 -11.39 0.64 -9.65
C LEU A 627 -10.72 1.18 -10.91
N PRO A 628 -11.15 0.77 -12.11
CA PRO A 628 -10.60 1.26 -13.37
C PRO A 628 -10.73 2.78 -13.53
N THR A 629 -9.68 3.41 -14.04
CA THR A 629 -9.68 4.81 -14.48
C THR A 629 -10.00 4.87 -15.98
N PRO A 630 -10.81 5.84 -16.45
CA PRO A 630 -11.06 6.03 -17.86
C PRO A 630 -9.75 6.33 -18.60
N LYS A 631 -9.50 5.63 -19.71
CA LYS A 631 -8.29 5.77 -20.53
C LYS A 631 -8.40 6.88 -21.59
N THR A 632 -9.57 7.50 -21.73
CA THR A 632 -9.85 8.55 -22.73
C THR A 632 -10.52 9.75 -22.06
N PRO A 633 -10.28 10.99 -22.55
CA PRO A 633 -11.03 12.16 -22.12
C PRO A 633 -12.55 11.89 -22.25
N GLY A 634 -13.32 12.19 -21.20
CA GLY A 634 -14.77 12.01 -21.18
C GLY A 634 -15.28 10.56 -20.97
N GLY A 635 -14.40 9.57 -20.78
CA GLY A 635 -14.80 8.22 -20.41
C GLY A 635 -15.31 8.12 -18.95
N GLY A 636 -16.27 7.24 -18.67
CA GLY A 636 -16.74 6.97 -17.30
C GLY A 636 -15.75 6.08 -16.53
N GLY A 637 -15.35 6.49 -15.33
CA GLY A 637 -14.55 5.69 -14.40
C GLY A 637 -15.35 4.81 -13.46
N GLY A 638 -14.67 3.93 -12.71
CA GLY A 638 -15.29 3.20 -11.61
C GLY A 638 -15.72 4.14 -10.46
N THR A 639 -16.79 3.78 -9.73
CA THR A 639 -17.28 4.52 -8.57
C THR A 639 -16.33 4.39 -7.39
N CYS A 640 -15.87 5.49 -6.82
CA CYS A 640 -14.89 5.55 -5.72
C CYS A 640 -15.38 6.44 -4.58
N SER A 641 -14.82 6.25 -3.39
CA SER A 641 -14.96 7.18 -2.25
C SER A 641 -13.69 7.99 -2.03
N ALA A 642 -12.53 7.49 -2.47
CA ALA A 642 -11.24 8.15 -2.33
C ALA A 642 -10.31 7.83 -3.51
N GLY A 643 -9.37 8.74 -3.78
CA GLY A 643 -8.47 8.62 -4.93
C GLY A 643 -7.63 7.34 -4.93
N PHE A 644 -7.21 6.86 -3.77
CA PHE A 644 -6.37 5.67 -3.66
C PHE A 644 -7.06 4.36 -4.08
N GLU A 645 -8.39 4.34 -4.19
CA GLU A 645 -9.16 3.20 -4.70
C GLU A 645 -9.05 3.06 -6.24
N CYS A 646 -8.78 4.18 -6.91
CA CYS A 646 -8.68 4.30 -8.35
C CYS A 646 -7.30 3.86 -8.85
N CYS A 647 -7.24 3.21 -10.02
CA CYS A 647 -5.96 2.87 -10.64
C CYS A 647 -5.11 4.13 -10.95
N SER A 648 -5.74 5.28 -11.18
CA SER A 648 -5.06 6.59 -11.37
C SER A 648 -4.67 7.29 -10.09
N GLY A 649 -5.19 6.90 -8.93
CA GLY A 649 -5.00 7.63 -7.69
C GLY A 649 -5.94 8.82 -7.49
N PHE A 650 -6.87 9.10 -8.41
CA PHE A 650 -7.77 10.26 -8.34
C PHE A 650 -9.24 9.87 -8.41
N CYS A 651 -10.02 10.40 -7.47
CA CYS A 651 -11.46 10.26 -7.36
C CYS A 651 -12.08 11.66 -7.36
N ASP A 652 -12.85 12.01 -8.37
CA ASP A 652 -13.60 13.28 -8.43
C ASP A 652 -15.10 12.98 -8.47
N LYS A 653 -15.87 13.61 -7.58
CA LYS A 653 -17.33 13.43 -7.45
C LYS A 653 -17.77 11.96 -7.38
N GLY A 654 -16.96 11.14 -6.73
CA GLY A 654 -17.22 9.72 -6.54
C GLY A 654 -16.90 8.84 -7.75
N VAL A 655 -16.12 9.33 -8.72
CA VAL A 655 -15.73 8.58 -9.93
C VAL A 655 -14.21 8.69 -10.15
N CYS A 656 -13.59 7.58 -10.54
CA CYS A 656 -12.16 7.56 -10.87
C CYS A 656 -11.88 8.39 -12.12
N ILE A 657 -10.91 9.31 -12.07
CA ILE A 657 -10.55 10.22 -13.17
C ILE A 657 -9.06 10.17 -13.50
N ASP A 658 -8.67 10.60 -14.70
CA ASP A 658 -7.28 10.86 -15.08
C ASP A 658 -7.05 12.38 -15.19
N PRO A 659 -6.42 13.03 -14.20
CA PRO A 659 -6.19 14.47 -14.23
C PRO A 659 -5.06 14.90 -15.17
N GLY A 660 -4.28 13.95 -15.72
CA GLY A 660 -3.15 14.25 -16.61
C GLY A 660 -3.56 14.65 -18.03
N VAL A 661 -4.85 14.58 -18.36
CA VAL A 661 -5.36 14.76 -19.72
C VAL A 661 -6.23 16.01 -19.82
N ILE A 662 -5.91 16.90 -20.78
CA ILE A 662 -6.81 18.01 -21.11
C ILE A 662 -8.06 17.44 -21.81
N ALA A 663 -9.25 17.84 -21.36
CA ALA A 663 -10.53 17.28 -21.82
C ALA A 663 -10.81 17.47 -23.32
N CYS A 664 -10.09 18.40 -23.97
CA CYS A 664 -10.17 18.69 -25.40
C CYS A 664 -8.78 18.83 -26.03
N GLN A 665 -8.73 18.77 -27.35
CA GLN A 665 -7.55 18.77 -28.21
C GLN A 665 -7.37 20.14 -28.88
N PRO A 666 -6.12 20.62 -29.06
CA PRO A 666 -5.85 21.86 -29.77
C PRO A 666 -6.15 21.75 -31.26
N VAL A 667 -6.21 22.88 -31.97
CA VAL A 667 -6.20 22.91 -33.44
C VAL A 667 -4.99 22.10 -33.95
N GLY A 668 -5.24 21.16 -34.87
CA GLY A 668 -4.25 20.21 -35.38
C GLY A 668 -4.13 18.90 -34.59
N GLY A 669 -4.75 18.78 -33.41
CA GLY A 669 -4.81 17.56 -32.63
C GLY A 669 -5.81 16.53 -33.20
N SER A 670 -5.59 15.24 -32.91
CA SER A 670 -6.48 14.16 -33.34
C SER A 670 -7.80 14.17 -32.57
N CYS A 671 -8.93 13.96 -33.25
CA CYS A 671 -10.27 13.94 -32.67
C CYS A 671 -11.13 12.83 -33.29
N ALA A 672 -12.17 12.40 -32.58
CA ALA A 672 -13.22 11.52 -33.10
C ALA A 672 -14.53 12.28 -33.34
N VAL A 673 -14.85 13.25 -32.47
CA VAL A 673 -16.05 14.09 -32.54
C VAL A 673 -15.72 15.55 -32.27
N ASP A 674 -16.61 16.47 -32.67
CA ASP A 674 -16.43 17.91 -32.47
C ASP A 674 -16.19 18.31 -31.01
N ALA A 675 -16.81 17.58 -30.07
CA ALA A 675 -16.64 17.81 -28.63
C ALA A 675 -15.23 17.53 -28.12
N ASP A 676 -14.43 16.78 -28.88
CA ASP A 676 -13.02 16.54 -28.55
C ASP A 676 -12.15 17.77 -28.84
N CYS A 677 -12.64 18.77 -29.60
CA CYS A 677 -11.85 19.93 -30.00
C CYS A 677 -12.07 21.14 -29.08
N CYS A 678 -10.98 21.79 -28.66
CA CYS A 678 -11.06 23.02 -27.89
C CYS A 678 -11.62 24.16 -28.77
N ASN A 679 -12.35 25.08 -28.16
CA ASN A 679 -12.99 26.24 -28.83
C ASN A 679 -14.10 25.80 -29.80
N GLY A 680 -14.96 24.87 -29.37
CA GLY A 680 -15.97 24.19 -30.19
C GLY A 680 -16.99 25.09 -30.91
N ASP A 681 -17.08 26.38 -30.55
CA ASP A 681 -17.86 27.38 -31.28
C ASP A 681 -17.25 27.73 -32.64
N VAL A 682 -15.92 27.59 -32.78
CA VAL A 682 -15.14 27.98 -33.97
C VAL A 682 -14.21 26.86 -34.50
N VAL A 683 -14.00 25.77 -33.76
CA VAL A 683 -13.19 24.61 -34.16
C VAL A 683 -14.08 23.37 -34.20
N LYS A 684 -13.94 22.55 -35.25
CA LYS A 684 -14.69 21.30 -35.46
C LYS A 684 -13.73 20.15 -35.75
N CYS A 685 -14.18 18.93 -35.51
CA CYS A 685 -13.44 17.73 -35.86
C CYS A 685 -13.65 17.42 -37.36
N ASP A 686 -12.66 17.74 -38.19
CA ASP A 686 -12.70 17.46 -39.62
C ASP A 686 -11.66 16.38 -39.97
N ARG A 687 -12.12 15.26 -40.52
CA ARG A 687 -11.30 14.10 -40.91
C ARG A 687 -10.37 13.60 -39.79
N GLY A 688 -10.89 13.58 -38.58
CA GLY A 688 -10.17 13.11 -37.40
C GLY A 688 -9.12 14.07 -36.85
N ILE A 689 -9.13 15.34 -37.29
CA ILE A 689 -8.24 16.40 -36.81
C ILE A 689 -9.07 17.66 -36.47
N CYS A 690 -8.76 18.34 -35.36
CA CYS A 690 -9.40 19.58 -34.98
C CYS A 690 -8.99 20.72 -35.92
N ARG A 691 -9.95 21.30 -36.65
CA ARG A 691 -9.71 22.36 -37.64
C ARG A 691 -10.72 23.49 -37.50
N VAL A 692 -10.30 24.70 -37.82
CA VAL A 692 -11.22 25.83 -38.02
C VAL A 692 -11.92 25.60 -39.37
N PRO A 693 -13.26 25.48 -39.41
CA PRO A 693 -13.97 25.33 -40.67
C PRO A 693 -13.74 26.55 -41.57
N PRO A 694 -13.63 26.38 -42.90
CA PRO A 694 -13.58 27.51 -43.80
C PRO A 694 -14.85 28.37 -43.66
N PRO A 695 -14.76 29.70 -43.79
CA PRO A 695 -15.93 30.57 -43.68
C PRO A 695 -17.00 30.18 -44.70
N LYS A 696 -18.27 30.30 -44.31
CA LYS A 696 -19.42 30.13 -45.20
C LYS A 696 -19.68 31.38 -46.03
#